data_AF-A0A9Y3S3B4-F1
#
_entry.id   AF-A0A9Y3S3B4-F1
#
_cell.length_a   1.000
_cell.length_b   1.000
_cell.length_c   1.000
_cell.angle_alpha   90.00
_cell.angle_beta   90.00
_cell.angle_gamma   90.00
#
_symmetry.space_group_name_H-M   'P 1'
#
loop_
_entity.id
_entity.type
_entity.pdbx_description
1 polymer ?
#
loop_
_entity_poly.entity_id
_entity_poly.type
_entity_poly.pdbx_seq_one_letter_code
_entity_poly.pdbx_strand_id
1 'polypeptide(L)'
;METFGRFTSMLLHALETREPTVELFDSFVDHWKSITNYYIDTTDDSRPVRQTDIPWHLRQMLDILVYEEKQQAVEDTGACMEYLLQHKLLETLCTLGKAQYPPGMSQQVLLFFSKLLSQVQKPLLQLVNVYRPVQKLICLCALPGSQTEKEEAQFLLVVCSRVKQDPHTLRYVLQLPDQPVSSTLSSDQSESSMQASSRGTDPPLPCGPIQSESCLLRALLGLTKSQSTSVCLKAHESLLLLCGLQAGFSGELLSTHTQLGELLAVRLQDLYSLLPMEDAAELQSWPHTPWSSQFSHLSTDPSSQSVGHMINFFCWLDFLDHLMRQAPQVLSVKLAVCVHQLWLVELLQPQLLDTCEQVVLGSTSVLCATVRLVQSSSLLDQLVHFLLRSDAAQPLLRRCDHISDQISMVSLCLVEELLQKPHRDVLDVLVLSFLHTQSYLSPPASAQEERQTESGEDSEDPEDDPFFSDSLTFSDSPHPPPPPPPGPQTADDVINSFLCLVPVQVRSSQLLQEGGYETYVHDAHTLVTECQALSLSWDWPLTPPPLSLSSGKDSASFFEGHLLKVLFDRLGRLLEQPYELNLQLTAVLSRLSAFSHPLLHEYLLNPYIHLSQSSRSLFSVLIRVMGELMQRIQQVSNLSERLLNTRRALLGLPHDPGLDHLTLLKGVIVLEEFCKELAAIAFVKLPQDQD
;
A
#
# COMPACT_ATOMS: atom_id res chain seq x y z
N MET A 1 7.59 -84.19 25.46
CA MET A 1 8.10 -83.16 24.52
C MET A 1 7.19 -82.94 23.31
N GLU A 2 6.42 -83.93 22.84
CA GLU A 2 5.53 -83.77 21.67
C GLU A 2 4.27 -82.91 21.92
N THR A 3 3.80 -82.82 23.17
CA THR A 3 2.62 -82.02 23.54
C THR A 3 2.88 -80.51 23.50
N PHE A 4 4.11 -80.08 23.78
CA PHE A 4 4.50 -78.68 23.75
C PHE A 4 4.62 -78.19 22.30
N GLY A 5 5.21 -79.00 21.40
CA GLY A 5 5.34 -78.68 19.98
C GLY A 5 4.01 -78.56 19.25
N ARG A 6 2.98 -79.34 19.62
CA ARG A 6 1.61 -79.17 19.08
C ARG A 6 0.94 -77.89 19.58
N PHE A 7 1.19 -77.48 20.82
CA PHE A 7 0.65 -76.23 21.35
C PHE A 7 1.31 -75.01 20.70
N THR A 8 2.62 -75.06 20.44
CA THR A 8 3.34 -74.02 19.70
C THR A 8 2.92 -73.97 18.23
N SER A 9 2.69 -75.12 17.61
CA SER A 9 2.14 -75.22 16.24
C SER A 9 0.70 -74.72 16.16
N MET A 10 -0.16 -74.98 17.16
CA MET A 10 -1.52 -74.42 17.19
C MET A 10 -1.52 -72.91 17.44
N LEU A 11 -0.59 -72.38 18.24
CA LEU A 11 -0.41 -70.94 18.45
C LEU A 11 0.15 -70.24 17.20
N LEU A 12 1.13 -70.85 16.54
CA LEU A 12 1.65 -70.36 15.26
C LEU A 12 0.59 -70.43 14.17
N HIS A 13 -0.20 -71.51 14.11
CA HIS A 13 -1.31 -71.63 13.17
C HIS A 13 -2.47 -70.70 13.52
N ALA A 14 -2.70 -70.34 14.80
CA ALA A 14 -3.68 -69.33 15.22
C ALA A 14 -3.21 -67.89 14.93
N LEU A 15 -1.90 -67.65 14.97
CA LEU A 15 -1.26 -66.39 14.56
C LEU A 15 -1.16 -66.26 13.03
N GLU A 16 -1.05 -67.37 12.31
CA GLU A 16 -1.00 -67.42 10.84
C GLU A 16 -2.40 -67.44 10.19
N THR A 17 -3.48 -67.70 10.95
CA THR A 17 -4.85 -67.80 10.40
C THR A 17 -5.71 -66.54 10.58
N ARG A 18 -5.19 -65.49 11.21
CA ARG A 18 -5.87 -64.19 11.26
C ARG A 18 -5.04 -63.15 10.54
N GLU A 19 -5.56 -62.67 9.42
CA GLU A 19 -4.97 -61.52 8.75
C GLU A 19 -4.97 -60.32 9.73
N PRO A 20 -3.83 -59.65 9.95
CA PRO A 20 -3.72 -58.54 10.90
C PRO A 20 -4.68 -57.37 10.59
N THR A 21 -5.20 -57.32 9.36
CA THR A 21 -6.24 -56.37 8.90
C THR A 21 -7.60 -56.60 9.57
N VAL A 22 -7.98 -57.85 9.83
CA VAL A 22 -9.29 -58.20 10.43
C VAL A 22 -9.36 -57.75 11.90
N GLU A 23 -8.26 -57.88 12.65
CA GLU A 23 -8.22 -57.44 14.06
C GLU A 23 -8.24 -55.91 14.20
N LEU A 24 -7.64 -55.18 13.26
CA LEU A 24 -7.69 -53.71 13.24
C LEU A 24 -9.12 -53.20 13.01
N PHE A 25 -9.84 -53.81 12.06
CA PHE A 25 -11.22 -53.45 11.74
C PHE A 25 -12.16 -53.66 12.92
N ASP A 26 -12.11 -54.83 13.56
CA ASP A 26 -12.95 -55.12 14.72
C ASP A 26 -12.65 -54.16 15.88
N SER A 27 -11.36 -53.89 16.14
CA SER A 27 -10.95 -52.91 17.15
C SER A 27 -11.44 -51.49 16.86
N PHE A 28 -11.42 -51.07 15.59
CA PHE A 28 -11.93 -49.76 15.18
C PHE A 28 -13.44 -49.64 15.44
N VAL A 29 -14.20 -50.66 15.04
CA VAL A 29 -15.66 -50.71 15.23
C VAL A 29 -16.01 -50.73 16.72
N ASP A 30 -15.25 -51.46 17.54
CA ASP A 30 -15.49 -51.52 18.98
C ASP A 30 -15.22 -50.19 19.67
N HIS A 31 -14.16 -49.45 19.30
CA HIS A 31 -13.95 -48.09 19.80
C HIS A 31 -15.08 -47.13 19.40
N TRP A 32 -15.60 -47.23 18.18
CA TRP A 32 -16.76 -46.43 17.77
C TRP A 32 -18.01 -46.76 18.61
N LYS A 33 -18.28 -48.06 18.82
CA LYS A 33 -19.40 -48.50 19.68
C LYS A 33 -19.24 -47.99 21.11
N SER A 34 -18.04 -48.01 21.69
CA SER A 34 -17.79 -47.46 23.03
C SER A 34 -18.13 -45.97 23.11
N ILE A 35 -17.80 -45.19 22.08
CA ILE A 35 -18.17 -43.76 22.01
C ILE A 35 -19.70 -43.62 21.96
N THR A 36 -20.40 -44.38 21.12
CA THR A 36 -21.86 -44.25 21.00
C THR A 36 -22.61 -44.79 22.24
N ASN A 37 -22.10 -45.85 22.87
CA ASN A 37 -22.68 -46.42 24.09
C ASN A 37 -22.63 -45.45 25.26
N TYR A 38 -21.62 -44.57 25.33
CA TYR A 38 -21.62 -43.49 26.32
C TYR A 38 -22.91 -42.65 26.24
N TYR A 39 -23.42 -42.34 25.05
CA TYR A 39 -24.64 -41.54 24.88
C TYR A 39 -25.93 -42.34 25.13
N ILE A 40 -25.85 -43.67 25.19
CA ILE A 40 -26.97 -44.55 25.50
C ILE A 40 -27.05 -44.80 27.01
N ASP A 41 -25.90 -45.01 27.66
CA ASP A 41 -25.83 -45.48 29.05
C ASP A 41 -25.71 -44.35 30.09
N THR A 42 -25.24 -43.16 29.70
CA THR A 42 -24.93 -42.09 30.67
C THR A 42 -26.18 -41.34 31.12
N THR A 43 -26.32 -41.15 32.44
CA THR A 43 -27.39 -40.37 33.08
C THR A 43 -26.91 -39.08 33.76
N ASP A 44 -25.60 -38.80 33.74
CA ASP A 44 -24.99 -37.62 34.36
C ASP A 44 -24.66 -36.57 33.30
N ASP A 45 -25.52 -35.55 33.20
CA ASP A 45 -25.44 -34.53 32.16
C ASP A 45 -24.33 -33.50 32.35
N SER A 46 -23.60 -33.55 33.48
CA SER A 46 -22.66 -32.50 33.88
C SER A 46 -21.19 -32.88 33.72
N ARG A 47 -20.87 -34.17 33.53
CA ARG A 47 -19.49 -34.65 33.46
C ARG A 47 -18.79 -34.15 32.18
N PRO A 48 -17.70 -33.35 32.27
CA PRO A 48 -16.98 -32.87 31.09
C PRO A 48 -16.37 -34.00 30.27
N VAL A 49 -16.34 -33.85 28.94
CA VAL A 49 -15.84 -34.90 28.02
C VAL A 49 -14.42 -35.36 28.33
N ARG A 50 -13.57 -34.46 28.84
CA ARG A 50 -12.16 -34.75 29.18
C ARG A 50 -12.02 -35.78 30.29
N GLN A 51 -13.05 -35.97 31.10
CA GLN A 51 -13.09 -36.95 32.18
C GLN A 51 -13.73 -38.27 31.75
N THR A 52 -14.17 -38.39 30.48
CA THR A 52 -14.72 -39.63 29.91
C THR A 52 -13.65 -40.37 29.11
N ASP A 53 -13.97 -41.58 28.66
CA ASP A 53 -13.08 -42.36 27.78
C ASP A 53 -13.21 -41.95 26.30
N ILE A 54 -14.16 -41.08 25.94
CA ILE A 54 -14.38 -40.62 24.56
C ILE A 54 -13.09 -40.07 23.92
N PRO A 55 -12.31 -39.17 24.56
CA PRO A 55 -11.06 -38.67 23.99
C PRO A 55 -10.04 -39.78 23.71
N TRP A 56 -10.01 -40.84 24.52
CA TRP A 56 -9.11 -41.97 24.31
C TRP A 56 -9.56 -42.81 23.11
N HIS A 57 -10.83 -43.17 23.04
CA HIS A 57 -11.38 -43.92 21.91
C HIS A 57 -11.21 -43.18 20.57
N LEU A 58 -11.47 -41.86 20.52
CA LEU A 58 -11.25 -41.06 19.32
C LEU A 58 -9.78 -41.06 18.87
N ARG A 59 -8.84 -41.05 19.82
CA ARG A 59 -7.40 -41.17 19.50
C ARG A 59 -7.08 -42.54 18.95
N GLN A 60 -7.56 -43.61 19.58
CA GLN A 60 -7.30 -44.98 19.10
C GLN A 60 -7.88 -45.21 17.70
N MET A 61 -9.10 -44.73 17.43
CA MET A 61 -9.69 -44.79 16.08
C MET A 61 -8.80 -44.10 15.05
N LEU A 62 -8.28 -42.90 15.37
CA LEU A 62 -7.36 -42.19 14.49
C LEU A 62 -6.04 -42.95 14.29
N ASP A 63 -5.44 -43.45 15.37
CA ASP A 63 -4.17 -44.20 15.32
C ASP A 63 -4.30 -45.44 14.44
N ILE A 64 -5.44 -46.15 14.53
CA ILE A 64 -5.78 -47.28 13.66
C ILE A 64 -5.87 -46.85 12.19
N LEU A 65 -6.57 -45.75 11.88
CA LEU A 65 -6.69 -45.25 10.49
C LEU A 65 -5.33 -44.88 9.89
N VAL A 66 -4.48 -44.21 10.66
CA VAL A 66 -3.12 -43.81 10.23
C VAL A 66 -2.22 -45.03 10.09
N TYR A 67 -2.36 -46.04 10.96
CA TYR A 67 -1.62 -47.29 10.85
C TYR A 67 -2.06 -48.10 9.63
N GLU A 68 -3.38 -48.22 9.41
CA GLU A 68 -3.96 -48.90 8.26
C GLU A 68 -3.47 -48.29 6.94
N GLU A 69 -3.51 -46.96 6.79
CA GLU A 69 -3.02 -46.27 5.58
C GLU A 69 -1.55 -46.59 5.29
N LYS A 70 -0.70 -46.68 6.32
CA LYS A 70 0.72 -47.00 6.16
C LYS A 70 1.00 -48.43 5.70
N GLN A 71 0.09 -49.35 5.99
CA GLN A 71 0.25 -50.77 5.65
C GLN A 71 -0.30 -51.10 4.25
N GLN A 72 -1.11 -50.22 3.67
CA GLN A 72 -1.77 -50.45 2.38
C GLN A 72 -0.94 -50.00 1.17
N ALA A 73 -1.21 -50.63 0.03
CA ALA A 73 -0.77 -50.10 -1.26
C ALA A 73 -1.46 -48.75 -1.55
N VAL A 74 -0.79 -47.89 -2.32
CA VAL A 74 -1.15 -46.47 -2.51
C VAL A 74 -2.58 -46.24 -3.01
N GLU A 75 -3.19 -47.22 -3.70
CA GLU A 75 -4.50 -47.06 -4.37
C GLU A 75 -5.70 -47.64 -3.60
N ASP A 76 -5.49 -48.49 -2.59
CA ASP A 76 -6.60 -49.18 -1.91
C ASP A 76 -7.10 -48.41 -0.69
N THR A 77 -8.43 -48.26 -0.54
CA THR A 77 -9.02 -47.69 0.68
C THR A 77 -9.10 -48.77 1.77
N GLY A 78 -8.67 -48.44 2.98
CA GLY A 78 -8.67 -49.35 4.14
C GLY A 78 -10.07 -49.70 4.62
N ALA A 79 -10.23 -50.91 5.17
CA ALA A 79 -11.52 -51.37 5.68
C ALA A 79 -12.04 -50.44 6.80
N CYS A 80 -11.16 -49.93 7.67
CA CYS A 80 -11.53 -48.96 8.70
C CYS A 80 -11.94 -47.62 8.08
N MET A 81 -11.18 -47.13 7.10
CA MET A 81 -11.52 -45.89 6.39
C MET A 81 -12.84 -46.02 5.60
N GLU A 82 -13.06 -47.14 4.89
CA GLU A 82 -14.30 -47.44 4.20
C GLU A 82 -15.48 -47.46 5.17
N TYR A 83 -15.34 -48.10 6.32
CA TYR A 83 -16.39 -48.11 7.34
C TYR A 83 -16.68 -46.69 7.86
N LEU A 84 -15.65 -45.90 8.13
CA LEU A 84 -15.80 -44.50 8.54
C LEU A 84 -16.61 -43.69 7.53
N LEU A 85 -16.34 -43.88 6.23
CA LEU A 85 -17.01 -43.17 5.14
C LEU A 85 -18.43 -43.69 4.89
N GLN A 86 -18.62 -45.01 4.80
CA GLN A 86 -19.91 -45.65 4.51
C GLN A 86 -20.93 -45.42 5.63
N HIS A 87 -20.50 -45.53 6.89
CA HIS A 87 -21.36 -45.30 8.05
C HIS A 87 -21.45 -43.83 8.47
N LYS A 88 -20.83 -42.92 7.71
CA LYS A 88 -20.88 -41.46 7.93
C LYS A 88 -20.51 -41.06 9.36
N LEU A 89 -19.48 -41.69 9.93
CA LEU A 89 -19.11 -41.45 11.33
C LEU A 89 -18.73 -39.99 11.59
N LEU A 90 -18.09 -39.34 10.61
CA LEU A 90 -17.75 -37.92 10.65
C LEU A 90 -18.97 -37.00 10.75
N GLU A 91 -20.07 -37.35 10.07
CA GLU A 91 -21.34 -36.63 10.16
C GLU A 91 -21.92 -36.74 11.58
N THR A 92 -21.93 -37.95 12.14
CA THR A 92 -22.36 -38.19 13.52
C THR A 92 -21.50 -37.40 14.50
N LEU A 93 -20.17 -37.40 14.34
CA LEU A 93 -19.28 -36.59 15.18
C LEU A 93 -19.59 -35.09 15.09
N CYS A 94 -19.94 -34.57 13.92
CA CYS A 94 -20.37 -33.17 13.80
C CYS A 94 -21.65 -32.89 14.60
N THR A 95 -22.63 -33.82 14.60
CA THR A 95 -23.85 -33.67 15.40
C THR A 95 -23.57 -33.67 16.89
N LEU A 96 -22.69 -34.56 17.36
CA LEU A 96 -22.25 -34.62 18.76
C LEU A 96 -21.49 -33.35 19.17
N GLY A 97 -20.58 -32.88 18.30
CA GLY A 97 -19.85 -31.64 18.51
C GLY A 97 -20.77 -30.41 18.61
N LYS A 98 -21.78 -30.32 17.72
CA LYS A 98 -22.79 -29.25 17.74
C LYS A 98 -23.65 -29.28 18.99
N ALA A 99 -23.99 -30.47 19.48
CA ALA A 99 -24.75 -30.63 20.72
C ALA A 99 -23.98 -30.18 21.97
N GLN A 100 -22.64 -30.08 21.88
CA GLN A 100 -21.73 -29.74 22.99
C GLN A 100 -21.91 -30.62 24.24
N TYR A 101 -22.46 -31.83 24.03
CA TYR A 101 -22.70 -32.81 25.06
C TYR A 101 -21.82 -34.04 24.81
N PRO A 102 -21.12 -34.57 25.82
CA PRO A 102 -20.87 -33.94 27.13
C PRO A 102 -20.07 -32.62 27.00
N PRO A 103 -20.06 -31.74 28.02
CA PRO A 103 -19.41 -30.43 27.95
C PRO A 103 -17.96 -30.52 27.44
N GLY A 104 -17.65 -29.77 26.38
CA GLY A 104 -16.37 -29.77 25.69
C GLY A 104 -16.25 -30.75 24.52
N MET A 105 -17.32 -31.45 24.12
CA MET A 105 -17.30 -32.38 22.98
C MET A 105 -16.90 -31.71 21.67
N SER A 106 -17.34 -30.47 21.42
CA SER A 106 -16.91 -29.67 20.24
C SER A 106 -15.39 -29.59 20.11
N GLN A 107 -14.69 -29.37 21.22
CA GLN A 107 -13.23 -29.34 21.28
C GLN A 107 -12.63 -30.67 20.81
N GLN A 108 -13.16 -31.81 21.28
CA GLN A 108 -12.65 -33.14 20.89
C GLN A 108 -12.91 -33.45 19.42
N VAL A 109 -14.07 -33.03 18.90
CA VAL A 109 -14.41 -33.19 17.48
C VAL A 109 -13.46 -32.36 16.60
N LEU A 110 -13.24 -31.08 16.92
CA LEU A 110 -12.29 -30.22 16.18
C LEU A 110 -10.86 -30.79 16.21
N LEU A 111 -10.41 -31.31 17.36
CA LEU A 111 -9.11 -31.96 17.49
C LEU A 111 -9.01 -33.24 16.65
N PHE A 112 -10.05 -34.08 16.66
CA PHE A 112 -10.10 -35.30 15.85
C PHE A 112 -10.02 -34.97 14.36
N PHE A 113 -10.85 -34.04 13.87
CA PHE A 113 -10.84 -33.61 12.47
C PHE A 113 -9.51 -32.96 12.07
N SER A 114 -8.96 -32.09 12.91
CA SER A 114 -7.64 -31.48 12.67
C SER A 114 -6.57 -32.56 12.50
N LYS A 115 -6.55 -33.55 13.39
CA LYS A 115 -5.56 -34.63 13.32
C LYS A 115 -5.78 -35.54 12.13
N LEU A 116 -7.03 -35.96 11.87
CA LEU A 116 -7.40 -36.78 10.72
C LEU A 116 -6.94 -36.14 9.41
N LEU A 117 -7.31 -34.87 9.19
CA LEU A 117 -6.90 -34.14 7.99
C LEU A 117 -5.40 -33.89 7.93
N SER A 118 -4.71 -33.76 9.07
CA SER A 118 -3.27 -33.52 9.12
C SER A 118 -2.41 -34.75 8.88
N GLN A 119 -2.85 -35.93 9.37
CA GLN A 119 -2.04 -37.15 9.47
C GLN A 119 -2.34 -38.18 8.38
N VAL A 120 -3.56 -38.21 7.85
CA VAL A 120 -3.93 -39.09 6.73
C VAL A 120 -3.45 -38.43 5.43
N GLN A 121 -2.69 -39.16 4.62
CA GLN A 121 -2.05 -38.65 3.41
C GLN A 121 -2.97 -38.65 2.20
N LYS A 122 -3.96 -39.56 2.14
CA LYS A 122 -4.96 -39.60 1.07
C LYS A 122 -5.73 -38.28 0.96
N PRO A 123 -6.16 -37.86 -0.26
CA PRO A 123 -6.83 -36.59 -0.51
C PRO A 123 -8.29 -36.58 0.00
N LEU A 124 -8.46 -36.61 1.31
CA LEU A 124 -9.78 -36.80 1.96
C LEU A 124 -10.80 -35.72 1.61
N LEU A 125 -10.37 -34.47 1.38
CA LEU A 125 -11.28 -33.35 1.10
C LEU A 125 -12.00 -33.44 -0.25
N GLN A 126 -11.60 -34.37 -1.13
CA GLN A 126 -12.33 -34.65 -2.37
C GLN A 126 -13.59 -35.51 -2.11
N LEU A 127 -13.66 -36.20 -0.96
CA LEU A 127 -14.72 -37.13 -0.63
C LEU A 127 -15.92 -36.40 0.00
N VAL A 128 -17.12 -36.62 -0.54
CA VAL A 128 -18.38 -36.03 -0.06
C VAL A 128 -18.63 -36.28 1.43
N ASN A 129 -18.32 -37.49 1.88
CA ASN A 129 -18.49 -37.91 3.28
C ASN A 129 -17.46 -37.28 4.23
N VAL A 130 -16.49 -36.50 3.72
CA VAL A 130 -15.52 -35.74 4.50
C VAL A 130 -15.74 -34.25 4.35
N TYR A 131 -15.82 -33.71 3.13
CA TYR A 131 -15.91 -32.25 2.95
C TYR A 131 -17.23 -31.68 3.48
N ARG A 132 -18.36 -32.42 3.44
CA ARG A 132 -19.63 -31.96 4.03
C ARG A 132 -19.57 -31.84 5.56
N PRO A 133 -19.08 -32.85 6.30
CA PRO A 133 -18.77 -32.68 7.73
C PRO A 133 -17.81 -31.51 8.02
N VAL A 134 -16.75 -31.35 7.22
CA VAL A 134 -15.80 -30.22 7.35
C VAL A 134 -16.51 -28.87 7.16
N GLN A 135 -17.33 -28.71 6.12
CA GLN A 135 -18.15 -27.52 5.89
C GLN A 135 -19.04 -27.18 7.10
N LYS A 136 -19.68 -28.19 7.70
CA LYS A 136 -20.51 -28.00 8.89
C LYS A 136 -19.71 -27.52 10.09
N LEU A 137 -18.54 -28.10 10.34
CA LEU A 137 -17.67 -27.66 11.44
C LEU A 137 -17.16 -26.24 11.21
N ILE A 138 -16.80 -25.87 9.99
CA ILE A 138 -16.39 -24.51 9.64
C ILE A 138 -17.50 -23.51 10.01
N CYS A 139 -18.77 -23.82 9.72
CA CYS A 139 -19.89 -22.94 10.09
C CYS A 139 -20.17 -22.89 11.61
N LEU A 140 -19.52 -23.69 12.44
CA LEU A 140 -19.59 -23.64 13.90
C LEU A 140 -18.40 -22.89 14.54
N CYS A 141 -17.41 -22.47 13.73
CA CYS A 141 -16.26 -21.71 14.20
C CYS A 141 -16.56 -20.20 14.34
N ALA A 142 -15.80 -19.52 15.19
CA ALA A 142 -15.83 -18.08 15.46
C ALA A 142 -17.20 -17.55 15.90
N LEU A 143 -18.01 -18.39 16.55
CA LEU A 143 -19.28 -17.95 17.12
C LEU A 143 -19.02 -17.06 18.35
N PRO A 144 -19.84 -16.02 18.57
CA PRO A 144 -19.69 -15.14 19.74
C PRO A 144 -19.67 -15.92 21.05
N GLY A 145 -18.65 -15.67 21.89
CA GLY A 145 -18.49 -16.34 23.19
C GLY A 145 -17.91 -17.75 23.14
N SER A 146 -17.39 -18.19 21.99
CA SER A 146 -16.73 -19.51 21.87
C SER A 146 -15.59 -19.67 22.87
N GLN A 147 -15.52 -20.85 23.49
CA GLN A 147 -14.43 -21.27 24.38
C GLN A 147 -13.41 -22.17 23.67
N THR A 148 -13.57 -22.39 22.36
CA THR A 148 -12.76 -23.31 21.54
C THR A 148 -11.96 -22.62 20.44
N GLU A 149 -11.76 -21.30 20.53
CA GLU A 149 -11.04 -20.51 19.51
C GLU A 149 -9.66 -21.10 19.14
N LYS A 150 -8.94 -21.68 20.10
CA LYS A 150 -7.63 -22.33 19.88
C LYS A 150 -7.74 -23.54 18.95
N GLU A 151 -8.72 -24.41 19.19
CA GLU A 151 -8.98 -25.58 18.37
C GLU A 151 -9.61 -25.21 17.03
N GLU A 152 -10.47 -24.20 16.99
CA GLU A 152 -11.06 -23.67 15.77
C GLU A 152 -9.97 -23.11 14.84
N ALA A 153 -9.09 -22.24 15.35
CA ALA A 153 -7.99 -21.69 14.56
C ALA A 153 -7.04 -22.78 14.05
N GLN A 154 -6.73 -23.79 14.88
CA GLN A 154 -5.94 -24.94 14.44
C GLN A 154 -6.65 -25.74 13.34
N PHE A 155 -7.94 -26.00 13.50
CA PHE A 155 -8.74 -26.74 12.52
C PHE A 155 -8.79 -26.01 11.18
N LEU A 156 -9.10 -24.70 11.19
CA LEU A 156 -9.16 -23.89 9.97
C LEU A 156 -7.78 -23.79 9.30
N LEU A 157 -6.70 -23.68 10.06
CA LEU A 157 -5.33 -23.71 9.51
C LEU A 157 -5.02 -25.03 8.80
N VAL A 158 -5.42 -26.17 9.39
CA VAL A 158 -5.25 -27.49 8.75
C VAL A 158 -6.08 -27.57 7.47
N VAL A 159 -7.32 -27.11 7.48
CA VAL A 159 -8.16 -27.07 6.27
C VAL A 159 -7.50 -26.23 5.18
N CYS A 160 -7.05 -25.01 5.49
CA CYS A 160 -6.37 -24.14 4.52
C CYS A 160 -5.06 -24.75 4.02
N SER A 161 -4.33 -25.47 4.87
CA SER A 161 -3.12 -26.19 4.49
C SER A 161 -3.40 -27.35 3.53
N ARG A 162 -4.51 -28.07 3.71
CA ARG A 162 -4.96 -29.11 2.77
C ARG A 162 -5.43 -28.51 1.44
N VAL A 163 -6.16 -27.39 1.49
CA VAL A 163 -6.54 -26.66 0.27
C VAL A 163 -5.31 -26.15 -0.49
N LYS A 164 -4.25 -25.71 0.21
CA LYS A 164 -2.98 -25.34 -0.46
C LYS A 164 -2.31 -26.52 -1.16
N GLN A 165 -2.40 -27.71 -0.59
CA GLN A 165 -1.85 -28.93 -1.21
C GLN A 165 -2.69 -29.42 -2.39
N ASP A 166 -4.01 -29.23 -2.33
CA ASP A 166 -4.93 -29.56 -3.42
C ASP A 166 -5.94 -28.41 -3.67
N PRO A 167 -5.55 -27.41 -4.50
CA PRO A 167 -6.34 -26.18 -4.70
C PRO A 167 -7.74 -26.40 -5.27
N HIS A 168 -8.01 -27.52 -5.93
CA HIS A 168 -9.35 -27.84 -6.45
C HIS A 168 -10.37 -28.05 -5.34
N THR A 169 -9.93 -28.45 -4.14
CA THR A 169 -10.81 -28.65 -2.98
C THR A 169 -11.37 -27.36 -2.42
N LEU A 170 -10.79 -26.20 -2.77
CA LEU A 170 -11.26 -24.88 -2.34
C LEU A 170 -12.74 -24.67 -2.65
N ARG A 171 -13.20 -25.09 -3.84
CA ARG A 171 -14.60 -24.96 -4.26
C ARG A 171 -15.55 -25.67 -3.28
N TYR A 172 -15.18 -26.88 -2.86
CA TYR A 172 -15.97 -27.63 -1.88
C TYR A 172 -15.94 -26.91 -0.54
N VAL A 173 -14.78 -26.50 -0.04
CA VAL A 173 -14.67 -25.86 1.27
C VAL A 173 -15.47 -24.54 1.35
N LEU A 174 -15.49 -23.75 0.28
CA LEU A 174 -16.23 -22.48 0.21
C LEU A 174 -17.75 -22.63 0.01
N GLN A 175 -18.27 -23.86 -0.13
CA GLN A 175 -19.71 -24.13 -0.31
C GLN A 175 -20.31 -23.43 -1.54
N LEU A 176 -19.53 -23.28 -2.61
CA LEU A 176 -20.01 -22.61 -3.83
C LEU A 176 -21.04 -23.50 -4.55
N PRO A 177 -22.18 -22.93 -5.03
CA PRO A 177 -23.17 -23.70 -5.78
C PRO A 177 -22.54 -24.36 -7.01
N ASP A 178 -22.84 -25.63 -7.26
CA ASP A 178 -22.48 -26.29 -8.52
C ASP A 178 -23.14 -25.56 -9.69
N GLN A 179 -22.33 -24.93 -10.54
CA GLN A 179 -22.81 -24.57 -11.87
C GLN A 179 -22.89 -25.87 -12.67
N PRO A 180 -24.04 -26.20 -13.28
CA PRO A 180 -24.11 -27.35 -14.18
C PRO A 180 -23.18 -27.09 -15.36
N VAL A 181 -22.20 -27.97 -15.53
CA VAL A 181 -21.36 -28.05 -16.72
C VAL A 181 -22.30 -28.28 -17.91
N SER A 182 -22.56 -27.23 -18.69
CA SER A 182 -23.17 -27.35 -20.01
C SER A 182 -22.09 -27.17 -21.06
N SER A 183 -21.94 -28.24 -21.82
CA SER A 183 -21.08 -28.46 -22.97
C SER A 183 -21.13 -27.34 -24.02
N THR A 184 -19.94 -27.03 -24.53
CA THR A 184 -19.61 -26.56 -25.88
C THR A 184 -20.64 -26.84 -27.00
N LEU A 185 -21.07 -25.80 -27.72
CA LEU A 185 -21.00 -25.60 -29.19
C LEU A 185 -22.12 -24.68 -29.76
N SER A 186 -21.73 -23.90 -30.78
CA SER A 186 -22.52 -23.14 -31.79
C SER A 186 -23.25 -21.86 -31.32
N SER A 187 -22.84 -20.67 -31.75
CA SER A 187 -22.98 -20.00 -33.08
C SER A 187 -24.25 -19.16 -33.15
N ASP A 188 -24.03 -17.86 -33.40
CA ASP A 188 -24.89 -16.85 -34.03
C ASP A 188 -26.43 -17.04 -34.04
N GLN A 189 -27.15 -16.06 -33.49
CA GLN A 189 -27.90 -15.05 -34.26
C GLN A 189 -28.90 -14.30 -33.37
N SER A 190 -28.86 -12.98 -33.55
CA SER A 190 -29.91 -11.97 -33.36
C SER A 190 -31.37 -12.46 -33.42
N GLU A 191 -32.23 -11.95 -32.53
CA GLU A 191 -33.26 -10.95 -32.88
C GLU A 191 -34.21 -10.61 -31.71
N SER A 192 -34.67 -9.36 -31.75
CA SER A 192 -35.64 -8.69 -30.89
C SER A 192 -37.07 -9.24 -30.99
N SER A 193 -37.85 -9.15 -29.89
CA SER A 193 -39.30 -8.93 -29.98
C SER A 193 -39.91 -8.49 -28.64
N MET A 194 -40.64 -7.37 -28.67
CA MET A 194 -41.47 -6.83 -27.59
C MET A 194 -42.85 -7.52 -27.48
N GLN A 195 -43.53 -7.22 -26.35
CA GLN A 195 -44.98 -7.30 -26.00
C GLN A 195 -45.33 -8.35 -24.93
N ALA A 196 -46.24 -8.17 -23.98
CA ALA A 196 -46.89 -7.01 -23.34
C ALA A 196 -47.70 -7.56 -22.13
N SER A 197 -47.64 -6.87 -20.99
CA SER A 197 -48.66 -6.70 -19.94
C SER A 197 -49.54 -7.86 -19.41
N SER A 198 -49.50 -8.09 -18.08
CA SER A 198 -50.69 -7.97 -17.20
C SER A 198 -50.32 -7.89 -15.70
N ARG A 199 -51.09 -7.07 -14.98
CA ARG A 199 -50.93 -6.57 -13.60
C ARG A 199 -51.00 -7.65 -12.49
N GLY A 200 -50.24 -7.43 -11.41
CA GLY A 200 -50.44 -8.05 -10.09
C GLY A 200 -49.57 -7.35 -9.04
N THR A 201 -50.21 -6.77 -8.03
CA THR A 201 -49.65 -5.95 -6.94
C THR A 201 -48.86 -6.82 -5.96
N ASP A 202 -47.57 -6.54 -5.74
CA ASP A 202 -46.81 -6.95 -4.54
C ASP A 202 -45.56 -6.05 -4.38
N PRO A 203 -45.06 -5.81 -3.14
CA PRO A 203 -44.01 -4.84 -2.85
C PRO A 203 -42.64 -5.30 -3.40
N PRO A 204 -41.69 -4.37 -3.65
CA PRO A 204 -40.43 -4.72 -4.29
C PRO A 204 -39.53 -5.50 -3.33
N LEU A 205 -39.45 -6.82 -3.53
CA LEU A 205 -38.32 -7.62 -3.08
C LEU A 205 -37.10 -7.27 -3.95
N PRO A 206 -35.96 -6.82 -3.39
CA PRO A 206 -34.72 -6.81 -4.14
C PRO A 206 -34.16 -8.24 -4.17
N CYS A 207 -34.54 -9.01 -5.19
CA CYS A 207 -33.85 -10.25 -5.55
C CYS A 207 -32.66 -9.92 -6.46
N GLY A 208 -31.49 -9.73 -5.86
CA GLY A 208 -30.20 -10.06 -6.49
C GLY A 208 -29.75 -11.46 -6.03
N PRO A 209 -28.82 -12.13 -6.72
CA PRO A 209 -28.28 -13.40 -6.24
C PRO A 209 -27.50 -13.13 -4.96
N ILE A 210 -28.07 -13.51 -3.81
CA ILE A 210 -27.39 -13.40 -2.51
C ILE A 210 -26.22 -14.38 -2.56
N GLN A 211 -25.03 -13.89 -2.90
CA GLN A 211 -23.79 -14.62 -2.71
C GLN A 211 -23.70 -14.95 -1.22
N SER A 212 -23.98 -16.20 -0.88
CA SER A 212 -23.91 -16.65 0.51
C SER A 212 -22.46 -16.56 0.96
N GLU A 213 -22.18 -15.68 1.92
CA GLU A 213 -20.83 -15.52 2.45
C GLU A 213 -20.26 -16.85 2.91
N SER A 214 -19.06 -17.19 2.43
CA SER A 214 -18.35 -18.40 2.86
C SER A 214 -18.16 -18.40 4.37
N CYS A 215 -18.66 -19.45 5.05
CA CYS A 215 -18.45 -19.65 6.48
C CYS A 215 -16.96 -19.64 6.85
N LEU A 216 -16.09 -20.10 5.95
CA LEU A 216 -14.65 -20.14 6.18
C LEU A 216 -14.09 -18.73 6.34
N LEU A 217 -14.41 -17.83 5.40
CA LEU A 217 -13.86 -16.48 5.39
C LEU A 217 -14.35 -15.69 6.61
N ARG A 218 -15.65 -15.79 6.93
CA ARG A 218 -16.23 -15.16 8.11
C ARG A 218 -15.60 -15.67 9.40
N ALA A 219 -15.40 -16.98 9.51
CA ALA A 219 -14.78 -17.58 10.68
C ALA A 219 -13.32 -17.13 10.85
N LEU A 220 -12.53 -17.15 9.78
CA LEU A 220 -11.15 -16.67 9.80
C LEU A 220 -11.08 -15.20 10.23
N LEU A 221 -11.89 -14.34 9.63
CA LEU A 221 -11.94 -12.92 9.99
C LEU A 221 -12.42 -12.69 11.43
N GLY A 222 -13.38 -13.47 11.92
CA GLY A 222 -13.77 -13.43 13.33
C GLY A 222 -12.58 -13.74 14.26
N LEU A 223 -11.82 -14.80 13.96
CA LEU A 223 -10.67 -15.22 14.77
C LEU A 223 -9.49 -14.24 14.70
N THR A 224 -9.36 -13.45 13.63
CA THR A 224 -8.36 -12.39 13.59
C THR A 224 -8.61 -11.26 14.60
N LYS A 225 -9.81 -11.19 15.20
CA LYS A 225 -10.16 -10.25 16.28
C LYS A 225 -10.01 -10.86 17.69
N SER A 226 -9.50 -12.10 17.80
CA SER A 226 -9.31 -12.79 19.08
C SER A 226 -8.26 -12.10 19.95
N GLN A 227 -8.50 -12.12 21.27
CA GLN A 227 -7.55 -11.65 22.28
C GLN A 227 -6.34 -12.60 22.43
N SER A 228 -6.44 -13.85 21.93
CA SER A 228 -5.33 -14.78 21.97
C SER A 228 -4.41 -14.57 20.77
N THR A 229 -3.17 -14.15 21.03
CA THR A 229 -2.14 -13.94 19.99
C THR A 229 -1.93 -15.18 19.11
N SER A 230 -1.94 -16.38 19.71
CA SER A 230 -1.80 -17.64 18.97
C SER A 230 -2.98 -17.93 18.04
N VAL A 231 -4.22 -17.62 18.46
CA VAL A 231 -5.43 -17.78 17.63
C VAL A 231 -5.37 -16.80 16.47
N CYS A 232 -5.09 -15.54 16.78
CA CYS A 232 -4.99 -14.46 15.80
C CYS A 232 -3.92 -14.75 14.75
N LEU A 233 -2.72 -15.20 15.15
CA LEU A 233 -1.64 -15.57 14.24
C LEU A 233 -2.08 -16.68 13.26
N LYS A 234 -2.68 -17.76 13.75
CA LYS A 234 -3.15 -18.86 12.91
C LYS A 234 -4.23 -18.42 11.93
N ALA A 235 -5.09 -17.49 12.31
CA ALA A 235 -6.10 -16.93 11.43
C ALA A 235 -5.46 -16.13 10.28
N HIS A 236 -4.44 -15.32 10.56
CA HIS A 236 -3.68 -14.59 9.54
C HIS A 236 -2.92 -15.55 8.61
N GLU A 237 -2.22 -16.56 9.16
CA GLU A 237 -1.56 -17.60 8.37
C GLU A 237 -2.54 -18.34 7.46
N SER A 238 -3.72 -18.68 7.97
CA SER A 238 -4.77 -19.34 7.18
C SER A 238 -5.24 -18.47 6.01
N LEU A 239 -5.44 -17.17 6.23
CA LEU A 239 -5.78 -16.22 5.16
C LEU A 239 -4.66 -16.12 4.11
N LEU A 240 -3.39 -16.08 4.53
CA LEU A 240 -2.24 -16.07 3.61
C LEU A 240 -2.15 -17.36 2.79
N LEU A 241 -2.41 -18.52 3.40
CA LEU A 241 -2.45 -19.80 2.68
C LEU A 241 -3.54 -19.83 1.60
N LEU A 242 -4.72 -19.28 1.88
CA LEU A 242 -5.83 -19.22 0.93
C LEU A 242 -5.59 -18.19 -0.18
N CYS A 243 -5.09 -17.00 0.16
CA CYS A 243 -4.89 -15.93 -0.81
C CYS A 243 -3.67 -16.16 -1.69
N GLY A 244 -2.65 -16.86 -1.18
CA GLY A 244 -1.42 -17.20 -1.91
C GLY A 244 -1.52 -18.42 -2.82
N LEU A 245 -2.73 -18.93 -3.10
CA LEU A 245 -2.94 -20.07 -4.00
C LEU A 245 -2.62 -19.67 -5.46
N GLN A 246 -1.50 -20.16 -5.99
CA GLN A 246 -1.04 -19.85 -7.35
C GLN A 246 -1.80 -20.60 -8.46
N ALA A 247 -2.69 -21.53 -8.10
CA ALA A 247 -3.48 -22.28 -9.08
C ALA A 247 -4.53 -21.37 -9.74
N GLY A 248 -4.49 -21.28 -11.08
CA GLY A 248 -5.19 -20.25 -11.86
C GLY A 248 -6.66 -20.03 -11.50
N PHE A 249 -7.46 -21.09 -11.32
CA PHE A 249 -8.87 -20.96 -10.99
C PHE A 249 -9.14 -20.51 -9.53
N SER A 250 -8.21 -20.73 -8.59
CA SER A 250 -8.44 -20.42 -7.16
C SER A 250 -8.49 -18.91 -6.90
N GLY A 251 -7.63 -18.13 -7.57
CA GLY A 251 -7.64 -16.67 -7.47
C GLY A 251 -8.89 -16.03 -8.07
N GLU A 252 -9.35 -16.53 -9.21
CA GLU A 252 -10.63 -16.12 -9.82
C GLU A 252 -11.81 -16.46 -8.92
N LEU A 253 -11.80 -17.65 -8.32
CA LEU A 253 -12.86 -18.12 -7.45
C LEU A 253 -12.98 -17.27 -6.18
N LEU A 254 -11.86 -16.91 -5.54
CA LEU A 254 -11.87 -16.01 -4.38
C LEU A 254 -12.28 -14.58 -4.76
N SER A 255 -11.84 -14.08 -5.92
CA SER A 255 -12.13 -12.70 -6.34
C SER A 255 -13.56 -12.49 -6.86
N THR A 256 -14.16 -13.48 -7.54
CA THR A 256 -15.46 -13.34 -8.20
C THR A 256 -16.62 -13.97 -7.44
N HIS A 257 -16.36 -15.03 -6.67
CA HIS A 257 -17.40 -15.80 -5.99
C HIS A 257 -17.40 -15.64 -4.47
N THR A 258 -16.58 -14.74 -3.93
CA THR A 258 -16.58 -14.43 -2.49
C THR A 258 -16.51 -12.93 -2.24
N GLN A 259 -16.89 -12.51 -1.04
CA GLN A 259 -16.81 -11.12 -0.57
C GLN A 259 -15.52 -10.84 0.22
N LEU A 260 -14.44 -11.58 -0.09
CA LEU A 260 -13.19 -11.49 0.67
C LEU A 260 -12.62 -10.07 0.70
N GLY A 261 -12.60 -9.39 -0.45
CA GLY A 261 -12.07 -8.03 -0.55
C GLY A 261 -12.87 -7.02 0.25
N GLU A 262 -14.19 -7.12 0.18
CA GLU A 262 -15.12 -6.28 0.92
C GLU A 262 -14.93 -6.48 2.43
N LEU A 263 -14.86 -7.73 2.89
CA LEU A 263 -14.67 -8.02 4.31
C LEU A 263 -13.30 -7.55 4.87
N LEU A 264 -12.23 -7.69 4.08
CA LEU A 264 -10.88 -7.23 4.46
C LEU A 264 -10.80 -5.70 4.52
N ALA A 265 -11.43 -5.03 3.55
CA ALA A 265 -11.48 -3.56 3.49
C ALA A 265 -12.37 -2.96 4.58
N VAL A 266 -13.52 -3.58 4.90
CA VAL A 266 -14.36 -3.15 6.03
C VAL A 266 -13.59 -3.22 7.34
N ARG A 267 -12.77 -4.26 7.55
CA ARG A 267 -11.91 -4.31 8.74
C ARG A 267 -10.88 -3.18 8.77
N LEU A 268 -10.35 -2.76 7.62
CA LEU A 268 -9.47 -1.60 7.54
C LEU A 268 -10.21 -0.32 7.93
N GLN A 269 -11.45 -0.13 7.48
CA GLN A 269 -12.30 1.00 7.89
C GLN A 269 -12.59 0.99 9.40
N ASP A 270 -12.94 -0.17 9.97
CA ASP A 270 -13.15 -0.34 11.42
C ASP A 270 -11.93 0.18 12.19
N LEU A 271 -10.72 -0.23 11.79
CA LEU A 271 -9.47 0.17 12.44
C LEU A 271 -9.12 1.64 12.20
N TYR A 272 -9.36 2.15 10.99
CA TYR A 272 -9.15 3.56 10.66
C TYR A 272 -10.02 4.48 11.53
N SER A 273 -11.28 4.09 11.77
CA SER A 273 -12.22 4.88 12.58
C SER A 273 -11.81 5.03 14.05
N LEU A 274 -10.86 4.20 14.52
CA LEU A 274 -10.32 4.23 15.88
C LEU A 274 -9.03 5.05 15.99
N LEU A 275 -8.49 5.59 14.89
CA LEU A 275 -7.24 6.33 14.91
C LEU A 275 -7.39 7.67 15.66
N PRO A 276 -6.40 8.05 16.48
CA PRO A 276 -6.39 9.34 17.17
C PRO A 276 -5.96 10.45 16.19
N MET A 277 -6.94 11.04 15.49
CA MET A 277 -6.67 12.07 14.46
C MET A 277 -5.99 13.35 15.00
N GLU A 278 -5.97 13.55 16.32
CA GLU A 278 -5.29 14.65 16.98
C GLU A 278 -3.75 14.52 16.94
N ASP A 279 -3.23 13.29 16.88
CA ASP A 279 -1.78 12.99 16.89
C ASP A 279 -1.21 12.93 15.46
N ALA A 280 -1.55 13.92 14.63
CA ALA A 280 -1.28 13.91 13.20
C ALA A 280 0.21 13.79 12.82
N ALA A 281 1.12 14.34 13.63
CA ALA A 281 2.56 14.23 13.41
C ALA A 281 3.07 12.79 13.62
N GLU A 282 2.60 12.12 14.69
CA GLU A 282 2.95 10.73 14.98
C GLU A 282 2.39 9.79 13.90
N LEU A 283 1.13 10.01 13.48
CA LEU A 283 0.50 9.28 12.38
C LEU A 283 1.31 9.41 11.07
N GLN A 284 1.75 10.62 10.73
CA GLN A 284 2.53 10.88 9.51
C GLN A 284 3.88 10.14 9.53
N SER A 285 4.61 10.24 10.64
CA SER A 285 5.96 9.65 10.79
C SER A 285 5.96 8.18 11.20
N TRP A 286 4.79 7.53 11.27
CA TRP A 286 4.68 6.18 11.82
C TRP A 286 5.63 5.18 11.12
N PRO A 287 6.50 4.48 11.86
CA PRO A 287 7.49 3.62 11.24
C PRO A 287 6.85 2.38 10.60
N HIS A 288 7.55 1.76 9.66
CA HIS A 288 7.13 0.48 9.11
C HIS A 288 6.99 -0.55 10.23
N THR A 289 5.76 -1.00 10.46
CA THR A 289 5.42 -1.95 11.52
C THR A 289 4.97 -3.25 10.86
N PRO A 290 5.82 -4.29 10.84
CA PRO A 290 5.45 -5.54 10.19
C PRO A 290 4.22 -6.12 10.87
N TRP A 291 3.31 -6.70 10.10
CA TRP A 291 2.03 -7.22 10.61
C TRP A 291 2.19 -8.27 11.71
N SER A 292 3.34 -8.94 11.78
CA SER A 292 3.69 -9.89 12.84
C SER A 292 3.96 -9.24 14.20
N SER A 293 4.24 -7.94 14.25
CA SER A 293 4.56 -7.21 15.48
C SER A 293 3.40 -7.22 16.48
N GLN A 294 2.16 -7.20 16.01
CA GLN A 294 0.96 -7.26 16.86
C GLN A 294 0.91 -8.50 17.78
N PHE A 295 1.67 -9.56 17.48
CA PHE A 295 1.71 -10.77 18.30
C PHE A 295 2.78 -10.73 19.41
N SER A 296 3.65 -9.72 19.39
CA SER A 296 4.77 -9.57 20.33
C SER A 296 4.49 -8.52 21.41
N HIS A 297 3.55 -7.60 21.18
CA HIS A 297 3.23 -6.52 22.10
C HIS A 297 2.21 -6.96 23.16
N LEU A 298 2.66 -7.11 24.40
CA LEU A 298 1.83 -7.23 25.60
C LEU A 298 2.00 -5.93 26.41
N SER A 299 1.31 -4.85 26.04
CA SER A 299 1.28 -3.64 26.86
C SER A 299 -0.10 -3.44 27.47
N THR A 300 -0.16 -3.43 28.81
CA THR A 300 -1.38 -3.25 29.61
C THR A 300 -1.59 -1.79 30.08
N ASP A 301 -0.85 -0.83 29.50
CA ASP A 301 -0.89 0.56 29.99
C ASP A 301 -2.01 1.37 29.31
N PRO A 302 -2.90 2.06 30.03
CA PRO A 302 -3.99 2.83 29.42
C PRO A 302 -3.52 4.04 28.58
N SER A 303 -2.32 4.57 28.83
CA SER A 303 -1.65 5.55 27.95
C SER A 303 -1.20 4.95 26.61
N SER A 304 -1.21 3.62 26.47
CA SER A 304 -0.87 2.90 25.23
C SER A 304 -2.09 2.61 24.34
N GLN A 305 -3.27 3.14 24.64
CA GLN A 305 -4.47 2.90 23.82
C GLN A 305 -4.38 3.56 22.45
N SER A 306 -4.01 4.85 22.37
CA SER A 306 -3.79 5.56 21.10
C SER A 306 -2.73 4.86 20.24
N VAL A 307 -1.59 4.56 20.85
CA VAL A 307 -0.49 3.78 20.25
C VAL A 307 -0.98 2.40 19.80
N GLY A 308 -1.82 1.73 20.59
CA GLY A 308 -2.42 0.44 20.26
C GLY A 308 -3.34 0.51 19.04
N HIS A 309 -4.15 1.57 18.90
CA HIS A 309 -4.98 1.80 17.72
C HIS A 309 -4.12 2.02 16.47
N MET A 310 -3.03 2.80 16.58
CA MET A 310 -2.07 2.99 15.49
C MET A 310 -1.40 1.66 15.10
N ILE A 311 -0.89 0.88 16.07
CA ILE A 311 -0.28 -0.44 15.82
C ILE A 311 -1.27 -1.36 15.09
N ASN A 312 -2.53 -1.43 15.56
CA ASN A 312 -3.53 -2.30 14.95
C ASN A 312 -3.84 -1.91 13.51
N PHE A 313 -4.01 -0.61 13.24
CA PHE A 313 -4.26 -0.11 11.88
C PHE A 313 -3.06 -0.38 10.95
N PHE A 314 -1.85 0.02 11.34
CA PHE A 314 -0.68 -0.12 10.49
C PHE A 314 -0.23 -1.58 10.32
N CYS A 315 -0.40 -2.44 11.34
CA CYS A 315 -0.19 -3.88 11.18
C CYS A 315 -1.21 -4.51 10.21
N TRP A 316 -2.47 -4.06 10.24
CA TRP A 316 -3.47 -4.54 9.30
C TRP A 316 -3.23 -4.03 7.88
N LEU A 317 -2.81 -2.77 7.72
CA LEU A 317 -2.40 -2.22 6.44
C LEU A 317 -1.21 -3.00 5.85
N ASP A 318 -0.16 -3.26 6.65
CA ASP A 318 0.98 -4.07 6.23
C ASP A 318 0.57 -5.51 5.89
N PHE A 319 -0.37 -6.10 6.64
CA PHE A 319 -0.90 -7.42 6.34
C PHE A 319 -1.61 -7.45 4.98
N LEU A 320 -2.46 -6.46 4.68
CA LEU A 320 -3.15 -6.36 3.38
C LEU A 320 -2.15 -6.16 2.25
N ASP A 321 -1.16 -5.29 2.44
CA ASP A 321 -0.10 -5.05 1.46
C ASP A 321 0.73 -6.32 1.20
N HIS A 322 1.12 -7.03 2.26
CA HIS A 322 1.82 -8.32 2.16
C HIS A 322 0.98 -9.38 1.46
N LEU A 323 -0.31 -9.48 1.80
CA LEU A 323 -1.24 -10.42 1.19
C LEU A 323 -1.40 -10.14 -0.30
N MET A 324 -1.54 -8.87 -0.70
CA MET A 324 -1.64 -8.48 -2.12
C MET A 324 -0.35 -8.74 -2.91
N ARG A 325 0.83 -8.71 -2.28
CA ARG A 325 2.11 -9.11 -2.90
C ARG A 325 2.22 -10.61 -3.14
N GLN A 326 1.62 -11.42 -2.27
CA GLN A 326 1.69 -12.89 -2.35
C GLN A 326 0.54 -13.51 -3.17
N ALA A 327 -0.55 -12.77 -3.34
CA ALA A 327 -1.74 -13.24 -4.06
C ALA A 327 -1.55 -13.24 -5.59
N PRO A 328 -2.25 -14.11 -6.33
CA PRO A 328 -2.36 -14.01 -7.78
C PRO A 328 -2.87 -12.63 -8.21
N GLN A 329 -2.40 -12.14 -9.36
CA GLN A 329 -2.68 -10.77 -9.83
C GLN A 329 -4.18 -10.43 -9.85
N VAL A 330 -5.04 -11.35 -10.33
CA VAL A 330 -6.50 -11.14 -10.39
C VAL A 330 -7.09 -10.88 -8.99
N LEU A 331 -6.66 -11.65 -7.99
CA LEU A 331 -7.11 -11.45 -6.61
C LEU A 331 -6.52 -10.17 -6.03
N SER A 332 -5.21 -9.94 -6.21
CA SER A 332 -4.51 -8.74 -5.75
C SER A 332 -5.20 -7.45 -6.22
N VAL A 333 -5.53 -7.36 -7.52
CA VAL A 333 -6.26 -6.23 -8.11
C VAL A 333 -7.66 -6.10 -7.52
N LYS A 334 -8.43 -7.18 -7.41
CA LYS A 334 -9.78 -7.13 -6.83
C LYS A 334 -9.76 -6.67 -5.37
N LEU A 335 -8.81 -7.15 -4.56
CA LEU A 335 -8.64 -6.71 -3.17
C LEU A 335 -8.29 -5.22 -3.10
N ALA A 336 -7.36 -4.75 -3.94
CA ALA A 336 -7.00 -3.34 -4.01
C ALA A 336 -8.17 -2.44 -4.41
N VAL A 337 -9.00 -2.87 -5.38
CA VAL A 337 -10.22 -2.16 -5.77
C VAL A 337 -11.22 -2.07 -4.61
N CYS A 338 -11.39 -3.13 -3.82
CA CYS A 338 -12.26 -3.07 -2.64
C CYS A 338 -11.74 -2.07 -1.59
N VAL A 339 -10.42 -2.03 -1.34
CA VAL A 339 -9.80 -1.02 -0.47
C VAL A 339 -10.01 0.39 -1.03
N HIS A 340 -9.84 0.58 -2.33
CA HIS A 340 -10.09 1.87 -2.98
C HIS A 340 -11.53 2.34 -2.78
N GLN A 341 -12.51 1.52 -3.11
CA GLN A 341 -13.92 1.92 -3.05
C GLN A 341 -14.36 2.16 -1.61
N LEU A 342 -14.15 1.18 -0.72
CA LEU A 342 -14.68 1.25 0.64
C LEU A 342 -13.87 2.22 1.49
N TRP A 343 -12.53 2.15 1.49
CA TRP A 343 -11.75 2.99 2.38
C TRP A 343 -11.39 4.35 1.76
N LEU A 344 -10.80 4.38 0.57
CA LEU A 344 -10.33 5.65 -0.01
C LEU A 344 -11.49 6.55 -0.45
N VAL A 345 -12.47 6.01 -1.16
CA VAL A 345 -13.58 6.82 -1.71
C VAL A 345 -14.69 7.06 -0.67
N GLU A 346 -15.22 6.04 -0.01
CA GLU A 346 -16.37 6.24 0.89
C GLU A 346 -15.99 6.93 2.21
N LEU A 347 -14.77 6.74 2.72
CA LEU A 347 -14.38 7.23 4.05
C LEU A 347 -13.33 8.34 4.01
N LEU A 348 -12.23 8.14 3.28
CA LEU A 348 -11.10 9.08 3.29
C LEU A 348 -11.38 10.33 2.44
N GLN A 349 -11.97 10.18 1.25
CA GLN A 349 -12.24 11.31 0.35
C GLN A 349 -13.11 12.40 0.97
N PRO A 350 -14.24 12.10 1.67
CA PRO A 350 -15.02 13.14 2.34
C PRO A 350 -14.20 13.89 3.41
N GLN A 351 -13.34 13.19 4.15
CA GLN A 351 -12.47 13.79 5.18
C GLN A 351 -11.38 14.66 4.55
N LEU A 352 -10.83 14.24 3.42
CA LEU A 352 -9.92 15.04 2.61
C LEU A 352 -10.63 16.21 1.94
N LEU A 353 -11.96 16.26 1.82
CA LEU A 353 -12.68 17.41 1.27
C LEU A 353 -13.36 18.24 2.37
N ASP A 354 -13.14 17.88 3.64
CA ASP A 354 -13.69 18.58 4.78
C ASP A 354 -13.10 19.99 4.91
N THR A 355 -13.86 20.85 5.59
CA THR A 355 -13.47 22.21 5.97
C THR A 355 -12.76 22.26 7.32
N CYS A 356 -12.89 21.23 8.15
CA CYS A 356 -12.24 21.14 9.44
C CYS A 356 -10.74 20.84 9.29
N GLU A 357 -9.89 21.79 9.70
CA GLU A 357 -8.43 21.66 9.59
C GLU A 357 -7.88 20.41 10.29
N GLN A 358 -8.42 20.04 11.46
CA GLN A 358 -7.96 18.85 12.20
C GLN A 358 -8.29 17.56 11.44
N VAL A 359 -9.47 17.46 10.84
CA VAL A 359 -9.89 16.29 10.04
C VAL A 359 -9.00 16.19 8.79
N VAL A 360 -8.77 17.31 8.12
CA VAL A 360 -7.91 17.38 6.94
C VAL A 360 -6.46 17.00 7.30
N LEU A 361 -5.93 17.55 8.39
CA LEU A 361 -4.57 17.28 8.84
C LEU A 361 -4.39 15.81 9.18
N GLY A 362 -5.26 15.24 10.03
CA GLY A 362 -5.20 13.82 10.41
C GLY A 362 -5.36 12.87 9.23
N SER A 363 -6.36 13.08 8.37
CA SER A 363 -6.59 12.22 7.19
C SER A 363 -5.44 12.31 6.17
N THR A 364 -4.88 13.50 5.95
CA THR A 364 -3.72 13.68 5.06
C THR A 364 -2.46 13.04 5.67
N SER A 365 -2.27 13.10 6.99
CA SER A 365 -1.18 12.40 7.68
C SER A 365 -1.24 10.88 7.53
N VAL A 366 -2.43 10.28 7.74
CA VAL A 366 -2.61 8.83 7.54
C VAL A 366 -2.38 8.45 6.08
N LEU A 367 -2.85 9.26 5.14
CA LEU A 367 -2.61 9.04 3.72
C LEU A 367 -1.12 9.14 3.35
N CYS A 368 -0.40 10.13 3.90
CA CYS A 368 1.05 10.28 3.75
C CYS A 368 1.79 9.03 4.23
N ALA A 369 1.47 8.55 5.44
CA ALA A 369 2.06 7.33 5.97
C ALA A 369 1.68 6.09 5.13
N THR A 370 0.44 6.02 4.66
CA THR A 370 -0.03 4.91 3.80
C THR A 370 0.73 4.86 2.49
N VAL A 371 0.88 6.00 1.80
CA VAL A 371 1.69 6.08 0.58
C VAL A 371 3.10 5.63 0.90
N ARG A 372 3.77 6.20 1.91
CA ARG A 372 5.14 5.81 2.30
C ARG A 372 5.29 4.30 2.50
N LEU A 373 4.36 3.67 3.22
CA LEU A 373 4.49 2.28 3.67
C LEU A 373 4.09 1.22 2.62
N VAL A 374 3.20 1.53 1.66
CA VAL A 374 2.71 0.56 0.66
C VAL A 374 3.81 0.13 -0.31
N GLN A 375 3.86 -1.19 -0.58
CA GLN A 375 4.85 -1.84 -1.46
C GLN A 375 4.20 -2.69 -2.57
N SER A 376 2.95 -3.10 -2.41
CA SER A 376 2.20 -3.84 -3.44
C SER A 376 1.85 -2.94 -4.63
N SER A 377 2.11 -3.42 -5.85
CA SER A 377 1.82 -2.68 -7.08
C SER A 377 0.31 -2.41 -7.23
N SER A 378 -0.54 -3.41 -7.02
CA SER A 378 -1.99 -3.27 -7.14
C SER A 378 -2.57 -2.19 -6.22
N LEU A 379 -2.11 -2.10 -4.96
CA LEU A 379 -2.58 -1.08 -4.03
C LEU A 379 -1.99 0.30 -4.36
N LEU A 380 -0.72 0.34 -4.77
CA LEU A 380 -0.07 1.57 -5.24
C LEU A 380 -0.82 2.16 -6.45
N ASP A 381 -1.20 1.34 -7.43
CA ASP A 381 -1.98 1.79 -8.60
C ASP A 381 -3.30 2.44 -8.17
N GLN A 382 -3.99 1.85 -7.18
CA GLN A 382 -5.24 2.40 -6.64
C GLN A 382 -5.02 3.70 -5.85
N LEU A 383 -3.92 3.81 -5.10
CA LEU A 383 -3.55 5.03 -4.37
C LEU A 383 -3.18 6.17 -5.34
N VAL A 384 -2.41 5.87 -6.38
CA VAL A 384 -2.02 6.86 -7.40
C VAL A 384 -3.25 7.30 -8.20
N HIS A 385 -4.14 6.38 -8.58
CA HIS A 385 -5.40 6.72 -9.21
C HIS A 385 -6.26 7.64 -8.32
N PHE A 386 -6.38 7.31 -7.03
CA PHE A 386 -7.08 8.13 -6.06
C PHE A 386 -6.47 9.54 -5.91
N LEU A 387 -5.15 9.63 -5.75
CA LEU A 387 -4.47 10.90 -5.47
C LEU A 387 -4.34 11.82 -6.67
N LEU A 388 -4.27 11.28 -7.89
CA LEU A 388 -3.95 12.06 -9.10
C LEU A 388 -5.09 12.14 -10.11
N ARG A 389 -6.06 11.22 -10.06
CA ARG A 389 -7.13 11.08 -11.07
C ARG A 389 -8.55 11.14 -10.49
N SER A 390 -8.70 11.38 -9.19
CA SER A 390 -10.01 11.60 -8.56
C SER A 390 -10.26 13.07 -8.25
N ASP A 391 -11.46 13.38 -7.75
CA ASP A 391 -11.84 14.72 -7.30
C ASP A 391 -10.99 15.23 -6.13
N ALA A 392 -10.25 14.35 -5.43
CA ALA A 392 -9.34 14.74 -4.34
C ALA A 392 -8.03 15.37 -4.84
N ALA A 393 -7.63 15.16 -6.10
CA ALA A 393 -6.30 15.54 -6.59
C ALA A 393 -6.05 17.05 -6.58
N GLN A 394 -7.00 17.83 -7.09
CA GLN A 394 -6.88 19.28 -7.22
C GLN A 394 -6.86 20.00 -5.85
N PRO A 395 -7.80 19.70 -4.92
CA PRO A 395 -7.74 20.24 -3.57
C PRO A 395 -6.44 19.91 -2.84
N LEU A 396 -5.92 18.69 -3.01
CA LEU A 396 -4.69 18.25 -2.37
C LEU A 396 -3.46 19.05 -2.81
N LEU A 397 -3.32 19.28 -4.13
CA LEU A 397 -2.24 20.11 -4.65
C LEU A 397 -2.37 21.58 -4.21
N ARG A 398 -3.59 22.12 -4.13
CA ARG A 398 -3.82 23.48 -3.61
C ARG A 398 -3.45 23.59 -2.13
N ARG A 399 -3.61 22.53 -1.35
CA ARG A 399 -3.23 22.50 0.08
C ARG A 399 -1.73 22.54 0.32
N CYS A 400 -0.91 22.20 -0.67
CA CYS A 400 0.52 22.50 -0.59
C CYS A 400 0.74 24.00 -0.36
N ASP A 401 -0.16 24.91 -0.76
CA ASP A 401 -0.13 26.35 -0.46
C ASP A 401 -1.21 26.82 0.56
N HIS A 402 -1.55 25.98 1.55
CA HIS A 402 -2.56 26.32 2.55
C HIS A 402 -2.09 27.43 3.53
N ILE A 403 -3.04 28.14 4.13
CA ILE A 403 -2.76 29.18 5.16
C ILE A 403 -2.22 28.58 6.46
N SER A 404 -2.63 27.35 6.79
CA SER A 404 -2.04 26.55 7.86
C SER A 404 -0.76 25.89 7.37
N ASP A 405 0.35 26.24 8.03
CA ASP A 405 1.67 25.68 7.73
C ASP A 405 1.72 24.16 7.95
N GLN A 406 0.96 23.63 8.92
CA GLN A 406 0.90 22.19 9.18
C GLN A 406 0.23 21.42 8.04
N ILE A 407 -0.88 21.93 7.51
CA ILE A 407 -1.57 21.33 6.36
C ILE A 407 -0.67 21.40 5.11
N SER A 408 0.03 22.50 4.93
CA SER A 408 0.97 22.69 3.83
C SER A 408 2.14 21.73 3.91
N MET A 409 2.71 21.59 5.11
CA MET A 409 3.80 20.65 5.40
C MET A 409 3.38 19.22 5.04
N VAL A 410 2.30 18.70 5.64
CA VAL A 410 1.88 17.31 5.39
C VAL A 410 1.52 17.06 3.92
N SER A 411 0.96 18.06 3.23
CA SER A 411 0.63 17.95 1.80
C SER A 411 1.90 17.91 0.94
N LEU A 412 2.93 18.70 1.26
CA LEU A 412 4.22 18.63 0.58
C LEU A 412 4.96 17.33 0.88
N CYS A 413 4.91 16.83 2.12
CA CYS A 413 5.46 15.51 2.46
C CYS A 413 4.75 14.40 1.67
N LEU A 414 3.42 14.46 1.51
CA LEU A 414 2.69 13.48 0.72
C LEU A 414 3.12 13.50 -0.77
N VAL A 415 3.33 14.69 -1.36
CA VAL A 415 3.90 14.81 -2.71
C VAL A 415 5.29 14.21 -2.76
N GLU A 416 6.11 14.48 -1.74
CA GLU A 416 7.44 13.91 -1.63
C GLU A 416 7.42 12.37 -1.59
N GLU A 417 6.53 11.77 -0.78
CA GLU A 417 6.33 10.33 -0.68
C GLU A 417 5.85 9.71 -1.99
N LEU A 418 4.98 10.41 -2.73
CA LEU A 418 4.55 9.98 -4.06
C LEU A 418 5.72 9.94 -5.05
N LEU A 419 6.59 10.94 -5.04
CA LEU A 419 7.77 11.00 -5.92
C LEU A 419 8.79 9.89 -5.63
N GLN A 420 8.73 9.26 -4.45
CA GLN A 420 9.57 8.12 -4.08
C GLN A 420 8.99 6.76 -4.56
N LYS A 421 7.83 6.75 -5.22
CA LYS A 421 7.20 5.50 -5.69
C LYS A 421 7.59 5.15 -7.12
N PRO A 422 7.81 3.85 -7.43
CA PRO A 422 8.16 3.40 -8.78
C PRO A 422 6.93 3.37 -9.70
N HIS A 423 6.20 4.48 -9.81
CA HIS A 423 4.96 4.59 -10.57
C HIS A 423 4.99 5.81 -11.50
N ARG A 424 5.19 5.56 -12.79
CA ARG A 424 5.38 6.59 -13.84
C ARG A 424 4.32 7.70 -13.85
N ASP A 425 3.05 7.34 -13.65
CA ASP A 425 1.94 8.31 -13.67
C ASP A 425 2.10 9.45 -12.65
N VAL A 426 2.89 9.26 -11.59
CA VAL A 426 3.17 10.31 -10.61
C VAL A 426 3.79 11.52 -11.29
N LEU A 427 4.88 11.33 -12.03
CA LEU A 427 5.52 12.44 -12.76
C LEU A 427 4.71 12.89 -13.96
N ASP A 428 4.09 11.95 -14.69
CA ASP A 428 3.31 12.28 -15.88
C ASP A 428 2.14 13.21 -15.55
N VAL A 429 1.36 12.89 -14.51
CA VAL A 429 0.18 13.68 -14.12
C VAL A 429 0.57 14.95 -13.35
N LEU A 430 1.57 14.90 -12.47
CA LEU A 430 1.92 16.06 -11.65
C LEU A 430 2.71 17.14 -12.42
N VAL A 431 3.53 16.73 -13.40
CA VAL A 431 4.50 17.64 -14.04
C VAL A 431 4.56 17.48 -15.55
N LEU A 432 4.88 16.30 -16.07
CA LEU A 432 5.31 16.17 -17.48
C LEU A 432 4.18 16.47 -18.47
N SER A 433 2.93 16.17 -18.13
CA SER A 433 1.76 16.51 -18.95
C SER A 433 1.56 18.02 -19.12
N PHE A 434 2.12 18.87 -18.28
CA PHE A 434 2.08 20.33 -18.44
C PHE A 434 3.27 20.86 -19.25
N LEU A 435 4.41 20.17 -19.22
CA LEU A 435 5.64 20.60 -19.90
C LEU A 435 5.75 20.08 -21.34
N HIS A 436 4.99 19.03 -21.72
CA HIS A 436 5.15 18.35 -23.02
C HIS A 436 5.01 19.27 -24.24
N THR A 437 4.21 20.32 -24.16
CA THR A 437 3.99 21.27 -25.27
C THR A 437 5.15 22.24 -25.46
N GLN A 438 6.03 22.40 -24.48
CA GLN A 438 7.09 23.41 -24.47
C GLN A 438 6.58 24.84 -24.74
N SER A 439 5.31 25.14 -24.44
CA SER A 439 4.70 26.47 -24.66
C SER A 439 5.33 27.57 -23.79
N TYR A 440 6.17 27.19 -22.82
CA TYR A 440 6.99 28.10 -22.04
C TYR A 440 8.19 28.66 -22.80
N LEU A 441 8.53 28.16 -24.00
CA LEU A 441 9.63 28.66 -24.80
C LEU A 441 9.18 29.80 -25.73
N SER A 442 10.00 30.83 -25.88
CA SER A 442 9.81 31.85 -26.91
C SER A 442 10.10 31.27 -28.30
N PRO A 443 9.33 31.62 -29.34
CA PRO A 443 9.62 31.17 -30.70
C PRO A 443 11.00 31.66 -31.16
N PRO A 444 11.75 30.86 -31.94
CA PRO A 444 13.08 31.25 -32.41
C PRO A 444 13.01 32.50 -33.29
N ALA A 445 14.02 33.38 -33.14
CA ALA A 445 14.09 34.69 -33.80
C ALA A 445 13.93 34.64 -35.34
N SER A 446 14.25 33.51 -35.99
CA SER A 446 14.05 33.30 -37.43
C SER A 446 12.58 33.32 -37.88
N ALA A 447 11.62 33.11 -36.97
CA ALA A 447 10.18 33.23 -37.25
C ALA A 447 9.64 34.66 -37.03
N GLN A 448 10.42 35.55 -36.39
CA GLN A 448 10.08 36.96 -36.25
C GLN A 448 10.54 37.79 -37.45
N GLU A 449 11.64 37.43 -38.11
CA GLU A 449 12.10 38.13 -39.32
C GLU A 449 11.12 38.01 -40.50
N GLU A 450 10.43 36.87 -40.65
CA GLU A 450 9.37 36.71 -41.68
C GLU A 450 8.09 37.50 -41.36
N ARG A 451 7.81 37.82 -40.08
CA ARG A 451 6.66 38.68 -39.72
C ARG A 451 6.99 40.18 -39.78
N GLN A 452 8.25 40.56 -39.65
CA GLN A 452 8.65 41.98 -39.70
C GLN A 452 8.72 42.55 -41.12
N THR A 453 8.52 41.74 -42.16
CA THR A 453 8.50 42.23 -43.56
C THR A 453 7.12 42.61 -44.08
N GLU A 454 6.03 42.39 -43.33
CA GLU A 454 4.66 42.73 -43.76
C GLU A 454 3.81 43.43 -42.69
N SER A 455 4.32 44.47 -42.03
CA SER A 455 3.45 45.52 -41.45
C SER A 455 4.28 46.74 -41.05
N GLY A 456 4.43 47.67 -41.98
CA GLY A 456 4.83 49.03 -41.65
C GLY A 456 3.68 49.77 -40.96
N GLU A 457 4.07 50.66 -40.05
CA GLU A 457 3.27 51.75 -39.47
C GLU A 457 2.10 51.34 -38.57
N ASP A 458 2.37 51.16 -37.28
CA ASP A 458 1.78 52.01 -36.24
C ASP A 458 2.50 51.75 -34.91
N SER A 459 3.01 52.83 -34.32
CA SER A 459 3.59 52.83 -32.98
C SER A 459 2.46 52.90 -31.96
N GLU A 460 2.02 51.76 -31.46
CA GLU A 460 1.25 51.69 -30.21
C GLU A 460 2.24 51.44 -29.05
N ASP A 461 2.22 52.34 -28.08
CA ASP A 461 3.00 52.25 -26.84
C ASP A 461 2.82 50.86 -26.20
N PRO A 462 3.88 50.20 -25.69
CA PRO A 462 3.71 48.94 -25.00
C PRO A 462 2.92 49.17 -23.72
N GLU A 463 1.74 48.54 -23.62
CA GLU A 463 0.97 48.44 -22.39
C GLU A 463 1.85 47.84 -21.29
N ASP A 464 1.86 48.52 -20.15
CA ASP A 464 2.56 48.17 -18.91
C ASP A 464 2.41 46.68 -18.56
N ASP A 465 3.52 45.94 -18.58
CA ASP A 465 3.57 44.55 -18.11
C ASP A 465 3.23 44.54 -16.60
N PRO A 466 2.15 43.86 -16.16
CA PRO A 466 1.76 43.82 -14.75
C PRO A 466 2.79 43.10 -13.86
N PHE A 467 3.81 42.45 -14.43
CA PHE A 467 4.91 41.83 -13.68
C PHE A 467 6.16 42.72 -13.53
N PHE A 468 6.33 43.75 -14.36
CA PHE A 468 7.48 44.67 -14.31
C PHE A 468 7.10 46.12 -13.97
N SER A 469 5.81 46.39 -13.77
CA SER A 469 5.32 47.70 -13.40
C SER A 469 5.44 47.92 -11.88
N ASP A 470 6.66 48.29 -11.46
CA ASP A 470 6.86 49.36 -10.47
C ASP A 470 8.34 49.73 -10.37
N SER A 471 8.68 50.86 -11.01
CA SER A 471 9.73 51.82 -10.64
C SER A 471 11.01 51.28 -9.97
N LEU A 472 11.96 50.77 -10.77
CA LEU A 472 13.37 50.73 -10.39
C LEU A 472 14.21 51.47 -11.44
N THR A 473 14.26 52.80 -11.34
CA THR A 473 15.35 53.58 -11.93
C THR A 473 16.64 53.25 -11.15
N PHE A 474 17.38 52.25 -11.62
CA PHE A 474 18.72 51.94 -11.13
C PHE A 474 19.70 53.03 -11.61
N SER A 475 20.03 53.99 -10.75
CA SER A 475 21.31 54.68 -10.83
C SER A 475 22.24 54.07 -9.78
N ASP A 476 23.37 53.55 -10.26
CA ASP A 476 24.55 53.07 -9.52
C ASP A 476 24.37 51.84 -8.61
N SER A 477 24.42 50.64 -9.22
CA SER A 477 24.78 49.35 -8.59
C SER A 477 25.26 48.37 -9.69
N PRO A 478 26.19 47.43 -9.42
CA PRO A 478 26.83 46.64 -10.48
C PRO A 478 25.83 45.73 -11.19
N HIS A 479 25.77 45.84 -12.52
CA HIS A 479 24.93 45.07 -13.41
C HIS A 479 25.00 43.54 -13.15
N PRO A 480 23.92 42.79 -13.41
CA PRO A 480 24.01 41.34 -13.57
C PRO A 480 25.03 41.01 -14.68
N PRO A 481 25.73 39.86 -14.60
CA PRO A 481 26.71 39.50 -15.61
C PRO A 481 26.04 39.44 -17.00
N PRO A 482 26.70 39.92 -18.07
CA PRO A 482 26.16 39.85 -19.42
C PRO A 482 25.93 38.38 -19.82
N PRO A 483 24.92 38.08 -20.65
CA PRO A 483 24.73 36.73 -21.17
C PRO A 483 26.00 36.28 -21.93
N PRO A 484 26.45 35.03 -21.75
CA PRO A 484 27.60 34.52 -22.48
C PRO A 484 27.32 34.52 -24.00
N PRO A 485 28.36 34.62 -24.84
CA PRO A 485 28.22 34.57 -26.29
C PRO A 485 27.59 33.22 -26.72
N PRO A 486 26.90 33.18 -27.88
CA PRO A 486 26.23 31.96 -28.35
C PRO A 486 27.29 30.92 -28.73
N GLY A 487 27.58 30.02 -27.81
CA GLY A 487 28.42 28.84 -27.96
C GLY A 487 27.75 27.62 -27.31
N PRO A 488 28.25 26.39 -27.55
CA PRO A 488 27.77 25.21 -26.84
C PRO A 488 27.95 25.43 -25.34
N GLN A 489 26.84 25.49 -24.62
CA GLN A 489 26.81 25.72 -23.17
C GLN A 489 27.50 24.55 -22.49
N THR A 490 28.52 24.85 -21.70
CA THR A 490 29.27 23.82 -20.97
C THR A 490 28.55 23.47 -19.69
N ALA A 491 28.76 22.25 -19.18
CA ALA A 491 28.20 21.84 -17.90
C ALA A 491 28.60 22.80 -16.76
N ASP A 492 29.82 23.34 -16.85
CA ASP A 492 30.39 24.31 -15.92
C ASP A 492 29.60 25.63 -15.89
N ASP A 493 29.05 26.09 -17.02
CA ASP A 493 28.26 27.32 -17.07
C ASP A 493 26.98 27.20 -16.24
N VAL A 494 26.29 26.05 -16.37
CA VAL A 494 25.07 25.75 -15.61
C VAL A 494 25.37 25.67 -14.13
N ILE A 495 26.41 24.92 -13.73
CA ILE A 495 26.81 24.77 -12.33
C ILE A 495 27.16 26.14 -11.71
N ASN A 496 27.98 26.92 -12.41
CA ASN A 496 28.39 28.24 -11.95
C ASN A 496 27.21 29.21 -11.84
N SER A 497 26.20 29.10 -12.71
CA SER A 497 25.01 29.97 -12.64
C SER A 497 24.29 29.87 -11.29
N PHE A 498 24.15 28.66 -10.73
CA PHE A 498 23.53 28.44 -9.43
C PHE A 498 24.45 28.84 -8.27
N LEU A 499 25.74 28.49 -8.33
CA LEU A 499 26.72 28.85 -7.28
C LEU A 499 26.95 30.36 -7.18
N CYS A 500 26.92 31.06 -8.31
CA CYS A 500 27.07 32.51 -8.37
C CYS A 500 25.78 33.27 -8.06
N LEU A 501 24.63 32.59 -8.04
CA LEU A 501 23.35 33.22 -7.74
C LEU A 501 23.33 33.82 -6.34
N VAL A 502 23.95 33.15 -5.37
CA VAL A 502 24.00 33.61 -3.96
C VAL A 502 25.13 34.64 -3.78
N PRO A 503 24.82 35.90 -3.41
CA PRO A 503 25.80 36.97 -3.21
C PRO A 503 26.79 36.66 -2.09
N VAL A 504 28.04 37.09 -2.24
CA VAL A 504 29.13 36.80 -1.28
C VAL A 504 28.81 37.30 0.13
N GLN A 505 28.05 38.39 0.26
CA GLN A 505 27.71 39.04 1.52
C GLN A 505 26.79 38.17 2.41
N VAL A 506 26.01 37.27 1.79
CA VAL A 506 25.07 36.37 2.50
C VAL A 506 25.59 34.93 2.61
N ARG A 507 26.77 34.63 2.03
CA ARG A 507 27.40 33.32 2.16
C ARG A 507 27.89 33.11 3.58
N SER A 508 27.33 32.11 4.25
CA SER A 508 27.59 31.82 5.65
C SER A 508 28.21 30.45 5.89
N SER A 509 28.12 29.52 4.93
CA SER A 509 28.68 28.17 5.09
C SER A 509 30.20 28.16 5.19
N GLN A 510 30.87 29.02 4.43
CA GLN A 510 32.33 29.10 4.35
C GLN A 510 32.96 29.52 5.69
N LEU A 511 32.17 30.12 6.59
CA LEU A 511 32.59 30.60 7.89
C LEU A 511 32.61 29.48 8.96
N LEU A 512 32.04 28.31 8.69
CA LEU A 512 31.93 27.22 9.66
C LEU A 512 33.04 26.16 9.59
N GLN A 513 33.92 26.14 8.58
CA GLN A 513 34.94 25.10 8.39
C GLN A 513 34.39 23.64 8.38
N GLU A 514 33.08 23.44 8.25
CA GLU A 514 32.44 22.12 8.22
C GLU A 514 32.01 21.78 6.78
N GLY A 515 32.54 20.68 6.25
CA GLY A 515 32.13 20.09 4.97
C GLY A 515 32.58 20.87 3.72
N GLY A 516 33.34 20.21 2.84
CA GLY A 516 33.56 20.72 1.49
C GLY A 516 32.30 20.59 0.62
N TYR A 517 32.33 21.18 -0.57
CA TYR A 517 31.26 21.02 -1.57
C TYR A 517 31.02 19.54 -1.96
N GLU A 518 32.02 18.67 -1.72
CA GLU A 518 31.97 17.22 -1.89
C GLU A 518 30.76 16.54 -1.23
N THR A 519 30.31 17.01 -0.06
CA THR A 519 29.13 16.43 0.61
C THR A 519 27.88 16.59 -0.25
N TYR A 520 27.66 17.78 -0.84
CA TYR A 520 26.50 18.00 -1.72
C TYR A 520 26.59 17.15 -2.99
N VAL A 521 27.79 16.96 -3.54
CA VAL A 521 27.99 16.09 -4.70
C VAL A 521 27.67 14.64 -4.37
N HIS A 522 28.06 14.16 -3.18
CA HIS A 522 27.73 12.81 -2.72
C HIS A 522 26.22 12.62 -2.50
N ASP A 523 25.57 13.59 -1.84
CA ASP A 523 24.13 13.56 -1.59
C ASP A 523 23.34 13.63 -2.91
N ALA A 524 23.76 14.51 -3.84
CA ALA A 524 23.19 14.60 -5.17
C ALA A 524 23.39 13.30 -5.98
N HIS A 525 24.55 12.66 -5.88
CA HIS A 525 24.78 11.36 -6.53
C HIS A 525 23.83 10.30 -5.99
N THR A 526 23.63 10.26 -4.68
CA THR A 526 22.67 9.33 -4.03
C THR A 526 21.25 9.60 -4.53
N LEU A 527 20.79 10.85 -4.46
CA LEU A 527 19.45 11.25 -4.90
C LEU A 527 19.19 10.96 -6.38
N VAL A 528 20.14 11.28 -7.27
CA VAL A 528 20.03 10.99 -8.71
C VAL A 528 20.00 9.48 -8.96
N THR A 529 20.84 8.71 -8.26
CA THR A 529 20.85 7.24 -8.38
C THR A 529 19.51 6.63 -7.96
N GLU A 530 18.92 7.11 -6.86
CA GLU A 530 17.58 6.68 -6.40
C GLU A 530 16.51 7.00 -7.44
N CYS A 531 16.48 8.23 -7.97
CA CYS A 531 15.51 8.64 -9.00
C CYS A 531 15.69 7.86 -10.31
N GLN A 532 16.93 7.53 -10.67
CA GLN A 532 17.22 6.65 -11.79
C GLN A 532 16.67 5.24 -11.53
N ALA A 533 16.94 4.65 -10.37
CA ALA A 533 16.45 3.33 -9.99
C ALA A 533 14.91 3.22 -10.06
N LEU A 534 14.20 4.25 -9.62
CA LEU A 534 12.73 4.32 -9.70
C LEU A 534 12.21 4.34 -11.14
N SER A 535 12.97 4.94 -12.06
CA SER A 535 12.54 5.23 -13.43
C SER A 535 13.18 4.35 -14.51
N LEU A 536 13.95 3.33 -14.12
CA LEU A 536 14.63 2.40 -15.04
C LEU A 536 13.70 1.78 -16.07
N SER A 537 12.44 1.51 -15.72
CA SER A 537 11.45 0.85 -16.58
C SER A 537 10.51 1.82 -17.31
N TRP A 538 10.71 3.14 -17.20
CA TRP A 538 9.74 4.12 -17.70
C TRP A 538 9.97 4.55 -19.17
N ASP A 539 11.01 4.01 -19.82
CA ASP A 539 11.34 4.26 -21.24
C ASP A 539 11.37 5.75 -21.60
N TRP A 540 12.22 6.51 -20.89
CA TRP A 540 12.33 7.95 -21.09
C TRP A 540 12.76 8.34 -22.51
N PRO A 541 12.24 9.45 -23.05
CA PRO A 541 12.74 9.99 -24.30
C PRO A 541 14.17 10.49 -24.13
N LEU A 542 15.05 10.18 -25.09
CA LEU A 542 16.46 10.62 -25.08
C LEU A 542 16.62 12.12 -25.39
N THR A 543 15.63 12.71 -26.06
CA THR A 543 15.61 14.13 -26.45
C THR A 543 14.22 14.71 -26.22
N PRO A 544 14.09 16.02 -25.93
CA PRO A 544 12.79 16.65 -25.80
C PRO A 544 11.98 16.51 -27.11
N PRO A 545 10.65 16.40 -27.04
CA PRO A 545 9.81 16.32 -28.23
C PRO A 545 10.02 17.55 -29.13
N PRO A 546 9.92 17.42 -30.46
CA PRO A 546 10.07 18.56 -31.36
C PRO A 546 9.03 19.64 -31.03
N LEU A 547 9.46 20.91 -31.07
CA LEU A 547 8.60 22.07 -30.83
C LEU A 547 7.32 21.95 -31.67
N SER A 548 6.19 21.77 -31.00
CA SER A 548 4.89 21.76 -31.64
C SER A 548 4.54 23.20 -31.98
N LEU A 549 4.90 23.63 -33.20
CA LEU A 549 4.44 24.89 -33.77
C LEU A 549 2.92 24.78 -33.96
N SER A 550 2.14 25.06 -32.91
CA SER A 550 0.70 25.27 -33.05
C SER A 550 0.51 26.52 -33.90
N SER A 551 0.32 26.29 -35.20
CA SER A 551 -0.05 27.30 -36.18
C SER A 551 -1.42 27.87 -35.80
N GLY A 552 -1.42 28.96 -35.02
CA GLY A 552 -2.49 29.95 -34.95
C GLY A 552 -3.80 29.49 -34.31
N LYS A 553 -4.30 30.33 -33.39
CA LYS A 553 -5.58 30.25 -32.67
C LYS A 553 -5.61 29.29 -31.47
N ASP A 554 -4.83 29.64 -30.46
CA ASP A 554 -5.33 29.90 -29.11
C ASP A 554 -4.13 30.37 -28.28
N SER A 555 -4.03 31.69 -28.07
CA SER A 555 -3.02 32.30 -27.19
C SER A 555 -3.38 32.04 -25.72
N ALA A 556 -3.51 30.77 -25.34
CA ALA A 556 -3.59 30.40 -23.94
C ALA A 556 -2.21 30.65 -23.33
N SER A 557 -2.14 31.48 -22.29
CA SER A 557 -0.94 31.65 -21.47
C SER A 557 -0.46 30.27 -21.01
N PHE A 558 0.84 30.02 -21.10
CA PHE A 558 1.42 28.78 -20.59
C PHE A 558 1.05 28.57 -19.11
N PHE A 559 0.80 27.32 -18.73
CA PHE A 559 0.51 26.93 -17.36
C PHE A 559 1.44 25.79 -16.95
N GLU A 560 2.31 26.04 -15.97
CA GLU A 560 3.30 25.06 -15.52
C GLU A 560 2.72 23.84 -14.77
N GLY A 561 1.40 23.82 -14.57
CA GLY A 561 0.74 22.81 -13.76
C GLY A 561 0.55 23.23 -12.31
N HIS A 562 -0.37 22.58 -11.61
CA HIS A 562 -0.76 22.96 -10.25
C HIS A 562 0.38 22.78 -9.25
N LEU A 563 1.15 21.69 -9.37
CA LEU A 563 2.26 21.41 -8.46
C LEU A 563 3.38 22.45 -8.64
N LEU A 564 3.93 22.61 -9.85
CA LEU A 564 5.02 23.55 -10.10
C LEU A 564 4.60 24.99 -9.78
N LYS A 565 3.36 25.38 -10.08
CA LYS A 565 2.83 26.69 -9.70
C LYS A 565 2.92 26.91 -8.19
N VAL A 566 2.43 25.96 -7.38
CA VAL A 566 2.47 26.07 -5.92
C VAL A 566 3.91 26.07 -5.39
N LEU A 567 4.78 25.21 -5.92
CA LEU A 567 6.18 25.17 -5.50
C LEU A 567 6.90 26.50 -5.82
N PHE A 568 6.67 27.08 -6.99
CA PHE A 568 7.26 28.36 -7.40
C PHE A 568 6.67 29.56 -6.63
N ASP A 569 5.37 29.54 -6.34
CA ASP A 569 4.72 30.56 -5.52
C ASP A 569 5.29 30.55 -4.10
N ARG A 570 5.47 29.36 -3.51
CA ARG A 570 6.10 29.22 -2.19
C ARG A 570 7.58 29.59 -2.20
N LEU A 571 8.32 29.15 -3.22
CA LEU A 571 9.73 29.51 -3.37
C LEU A 571 9.90 31.03 -3.45
N GLY A 572 8.98 31.71 -4.12
CA GLY A 572 8.88 33.17 -4.15
C GLY A 572 8.72 33.83 -2.77
N ARG A 573 8.18 33.12 -1.78
CA ARG A 573 7.98 33.58 -0.40
C ARG A 573 8.95 32.95 0.60
N LEU A 574 10.01 32.29 0.12
CA LEU A 574 10.93 31.52 0.97
C LEU A 574 11.54 32.36 2.12
N LEU A 575 11.73 33.66 1.92
CA LEU A 575 12.28 34.58 2.93
C LEU A 575 11.28 34.94 4.06
N GLU A 576 10.02 34.53 3.94
CA GLU A 576 8.92 34.86 4.85
C GLU A 576 8.27 33.62 5.49
N GLN A 577 8.68 32.43 5.07
CA GLN A 577 8.06 31.17 5.47
C GLN A 577 8.81 30.46 6.61
N PRO A 578 8.14 29.58 7.37
CA PRO A 578 8.78 28.74 8.36
C PRO A 578 9.93 27.93 7.77
N TYR A 579 10.99 27.75 8.57
CA TYR A 579 12.21 27.07 8.14
C TYR A 579 11.95 25.62 7.70
N GLU A 580 11.17 24.90 8.48
CA GLU A 580 10.83 23.50 8.23
C GLU A 580 10.08 23.36 6.90
N LEU A 581 9.17 24.30 6.61
CA LEU A 581 8.41 24.31 5.35
C LEU A 581 9.31 24.57 4.15
N ASN A 582 10.28 25.47 4.30
CA ASN A 582 11.29 25.73 3.26
C ASN A 582 12.15 24.50 2.98
N LEU A 583 12.57 23.75 4.02
CA LEU A 583 13.32 22.50 3.83
C LEU A 583 12.51 21.48 3.04
N GLN A 584 11.23 21.30 3.40
CA GLN A 584 10.34 20.38 2.69
C GLN A 584 10.11 20.82 1.23
N LEU A 585 9.93 22.11 0.99
CA LEU A 585 9.79 22.69 -0.34
C LEU A 585 11.01 22.42 -1.22
N THR A 586 12.21 22.69 -0.70
CA THR A 586 13.46 22.49 -1.44
C THR A 586 13.71 21.01 -1.70
N ALA A 587 13.40 20.12 -0.75
CA ALA A 587 13.49 18.67 -0.94
C ALA A 587 12.65 18.16 -2.12
N VAL A 588 11.40 18.64 -2.25
CA VAL A 588 10.52 18.31 -3.39
C VAL A 588 11.12 18.80 -4.71
N LEU A 589 11.60 20.04 -4.76
CA LEU A 589 12.21 20.62 -5.97
C LEU A 589 13.52 19.92 -6.36
N SER A 590 14.36 19.57 -5.39
CA SER A 590 15.59 18.82 -5.59
C SER A 590 15.31 17.43 -6.16
N ARG A 591 14.33 16.70 -5.60
CA ARG A 591 13.94 15.38 -6.13
C ARG A 591 13.38 15.47 -7.54
N LEU A 592 12.51 16.44 -7.84
CA LEU A 592 12.03 16.70 -9.20
C LEU A 592 13.19 16.97 -10.18
N SER A 593 14.18 17.75 -9.74
CA SER A 593 15.37 18.09 -10.53
C SER A 593 16.31 16.89 -10.74
N ALA A 594 16.30 15.91 -9.83
CA ALA A 594 17.14 14.71 -9.90
C ALA A 594 16.66 13.68 -10.95
N PHE A 595 15.36 13.65 -11.30
CA PHE A 595 14.86 12.77 -12.36
C PHE A 595 15.51 13.06 -13.72
N SER A 596 15.92 12.01 -14.44
CA SER A 596 16.68 12.11 -15.69
C SER A 596 15.81 12.36 -16.93
N HIS A 597 14.70 13.09 -16.79
CA HIS A 597 13.82 13.43 -17.91
C HIS A 597 14.28 14.73 -18.60
N PRO A 598 14.36 14.80 -19.95
CA PRO A 598 14.84 15.99 -20.66
C PRO A 598 14.04 17.27 -20.35
N LEU A 599 12.71 17.20 -20.30
CA LEU A 599 11.87 18.36 -19.97
C LEU A 599 12.06 18.87 -18.54
N LEU A 600 12.34 17.98 -17.57
CA LEU A 600 12.64 18.41 -16.20
C LEU A 600 13.99 19.08 -16.13
N HIS A 601 14.98 18.55 -16.83
CA HIS A 601 16.30 19.17 -16.94
C HIS A 601 16.21 20.56 -17.59
N GLU A 602 15.49 20.69 -18.70
CA GLU A 602 15.31 21.98 -19.38
C GLU A 602 14.56 23.00 -18.50
N TYR A 603 13.46 22.60 -17.86
CA TYR A 603 12.60 23.55 -17.16
C TYR A 603 13.09 23.92 -15.75
N LEU A 604 13.78 22.99 -15.06
CA LEU A 604 14.25 23.19 -13.68
C LEU A 604 15.74 23.51 -13.58
N LEU A 605 16.59 22.96 -14.46
CA LEU A 605 18.04 23.06 -14.32
C LEU A 605 18.72 23.94 -15.37
N ASN A 606 18.07 24.27 -16.49
CA ASN A 606 18.66 25.15 -17.51
C ASN A 606 18.44 26.63 -17.15
N PRO A 607 19.50 27.40 -16.78
CA PRO A 607 19.39 28.82 -16.47
C PRO A 607 19.23 29.70 -17.73
N TYR A 608 19.52 29.17 -18.91
CA TYR A 608 19.56 29.88 -20.20
C TYR A 608 18.32 29.64 -21.07
N ILE A 609 17.27 29.07 -20.48
CA ILE A 609 15.96 28.91 -21.11
C ILE A 609 15.39 30.26 -21.58
N HIS A 610 15.07 30.36 -22.86
CA HIS A 610 14.37 31.53 -23.43
C HIS A 610 12.86 31.40 -23.19
N LEU A 611 12.40 32.00 -22.09
CA LEU A 611 11.00 31.93 -21.67
C LEU A 611 10.09 32.79 -22.57
N SER A 612 8.89 32.29 -22.85
CA SER A 612 7.80 33.07 -23.44
C SER A 612 7.30 34.13 -22.46
N GLN A 613 6.62 35.17 -22.99
CA GLN A 613 6.02 36.21 -22.15
C GLN A 613 5.11 35.59 -21.09
N SER A 614 5.19 36.05 -19.84
CA SER A 614 4.48 35.55 -18.65
C SER A 614 4.86 34.14 -18.14
N SER A 615 5.84 33.46 -18.73
CA SER A 615 6.35 32.17 -18.24
C SER A 615 7.48 32.36 -17.21
N ARG A 616 7.64 31.40 -16.31
CA ARG A 616 8.73 31.36 -15.30
C ARG A 616 9.40 29.99 -15.26
N SER A 617 10.70 29.94 -15.05
CA SER A 617 11.47 28.74 -14.71
C SER A 617 11.90 28.75 -13.25
N LEU A 618 12.39 27.62 -12.73
CA LEU A 618 12.97 27.56 -11.38
C LEU A 618 14.06 28.63 -11.21
N PHE A 619 14.96 28.76 -12.19
CA PHE A 619 16.03 29.75 -12.18
C PHE A 619 15.50 31.19 -12.14
N SER A 620 14.49 31.53 -12.94
CA SER A 620 13.90 32.87 -12.95
C SER A 620 13.24 33.24 -11.61
N VAL A 621 12.62 32.27 -10.93
CA VAL A 621 12.04 32.47 -9.61
C VAL A 621 13.14 32.73 -8.58
N LEU A 622 14.23 31.97 -8.62
CA LEU A 622 15.37 32.17 -7.72
C LEU A 622 16.04 33.55 -7.93
N ILE A 623 16.18 34.03 -9.18
CA ILE A 623 16.67 35.40 -9.45
C ILE A 623 15.79 36.44 -8.75
N ARG A 624 14.46 36.31 -8.86
CA ARG A 624 13.52 37.24 -8.23
C ARG A 624 13.65 37.25 -6.71
N VAL A 625 13.70 36.06 -6.10
CA VAL A 625 13.90 35.91 -4.64
C VAL A 625 15.24 36.52 -4.23
N MET A 626 16.28 36.39 -5.05
CA MET A 626 17.58 36.99 -4.77
C MET A 626 17.56 38.52 -4.85
N GLY A 627 16.82 39.09 -5.81
CA GLY A 627 16.62 40.54 -5.89
C GLY A 627 15.90 41.09 -4.66
N GLU A 628 14.85 40.41 -4.22
CA GLU A 628 14.13 40.74 -2.99
C GLU A 628 15.01 40.59 -1.73
N LEU A 629 15.80 39.51 -1.66
CA LEU A 629 16.78 39.31 -0.59
C LEU A 629 17.70 40.52 -0.45
N MET A 630 18.29 40.97 -1.57
CA MET A 630 19.24 42.08 -1.59
C MET A 630 18.65 43.39 -1.10
N GLN A 631 17.34 43.61 -1.28
CA GLN A 631 16.64 44.77 -0.72
C GLN A 631 16.41 44.62 0.78
N ARG A 632 15.94 43.45 1.24
CA ARG A 632 15.60 43.20 2.64
C ARG A 632 16.82 43.17 3.57
N ILE A 633 17.95 42.63 3.12
CA ILE A 633 19.16 42.55 3.95
C ILE A 633 19.78 43.92 4.25
N GLN A 634 19.47 44.97 3.49
CA GLN A 634 19.97 46.33 3.75
C GLN A 634 19.51 46.86 5.12
N GLN A 635 18.38 46.35 5.63
CA GLN A 635 17.82 46.73 6.92
C GLN A 635 18.41 45.93 8.08
N VAL A 636 19.25 44.92 7.80
CA VAL A 636 19.81 44.00 8.80
C VAL A 636 21.23 44.43 9.18
N SER A 637 21.41 44.91 10.41
CA SER A 637 22.74 45.20 10.97
C SER A 637 23.50 43.91 11.31
N ASN A 638 24.84 43.95 11.20
CA ASN A 638 25.74 42.83 11.51
C ASN A 638 25.39 41.50 10.79
N LEU A 639 24.90 41.60 9.54
CA LEU A 639 24.36 40.49 8.76
C LEU A 639 25.20 39.19 8.83
N SER A 640 26.51 39.27 8.53
CA SER A 640 27.38 38.09 8.47
C SER A 640 27.48 37.35 9.80
N GLU A 641 27.58 38.08 10.92
CA GLU A 641 27.62 37.50 12.26
C GLU A 641 26.26 36.87 12.60
N ARG A 642 25.16 37.54 12.26
CA ARG A 642 23.80 37.05 12.52
C ARG A 642 23.46 35.80 11.72
N LEU A 643 23.87 35.73 10.45
CA LEU A 643 23.73 34.53 9.63
C LEU A 643 24.54 33.37 10.21
N LEU A 644 25.77 33.62 10.62
CA LEU A 644 26.63 32.60 11.24
C LEU A 644 26.01 32.08 12.55
N ASN A 645 25.49 32.97 13.39
CA ASN A 645 24.84 32.62 14.65
C ASN A 645 23.53 31.85 14.44
N THR A 646 22.72 32.27 13.46
CA THR A 646 21.50 31.55 13.06
C THR A 646 21.84 30.15 12.56
N ARG A 647 22.86 30.01 11.70
CA ARG A 647 23.32 28.73 11.19
C ARG A 647 23.80 27.80 12.30
N ARG A 648 24.60 28.31 13.25
CA ARG A 648 25.01 27.56 14.45
C ARG A 648 23.82 27.07 15.26
N ALA A 649 22.82 27.93 15.47
CA ALA A 649 21.61 27.55 16.20
C ALA A 649 20.82 26.44 15.47
N LEU A 650 20.72 26.49 14.13
CA LEU A 650 20.09 25.45 13.32
C LEU A 650 20.85 24.11 13.38
N LEU A 651 22.17 24.13 13.56
CA LEU A 651 23.01 22.95 13.77
C LEU A 651 23.00 22.44 15.22
N GLY A 652 22.20 23.04 16.11
CA GLY A 652 22.12 22.66 17.53
C GLY A 652 23.30 23.15 18.38
N LEU A 653 24.13 24.07 17.86
CA LEU A 653 25.24 24.67 18.62
C LEU A 653 24.73 25.81 19.51
N PRO A 654 25.25 25.96 20.74
CA PRO A 654 24.78 26.97 21.70
C PRO A 654 25.12 28.38 21.22
N HIS A 655 24.13 29.06 20.66
CA HIS A 655 24.20 30.47 20.29
C HIS A 655 22.80 31.10 20.30
N ASP A 656 22.69 32.36 20.73
CA ASP A 656 21.45 33.11 20.65
C ASP A 656 21.44 33.89 19.31
N PRO A 657 20.62 33.50 18.32
CA PRO A 657 20.58 34.19 17.03
C PRO A 657 19.89 35.57 17.11
N GLY A 658 19.25 35.89 18.24
CA GLY A 658 18.31 37.01 18.34
C GLY A 658 17.01 36.74 17.57
N LEU A 659 15.91 37.38 17.99
CA LEU A 659 14.59 37.14 17.40
C LEU A 659 14.30 38.00 16.16
N ASP A 660 14.94 39.17 16.04
CA ASP A 660 14.68 40.11 14.94
C ASP A 660 15.05 39.48 13.59
N HIS A 661 14.21 39.61 12.57
CA HIS A 661 14.49 39.07 11.21
C HIS A 661 14.85 37.56 11.16
N LEU A 662 14.56 36.77 12.20
CA LEU A 662 14.99 35.37 12.28
C LEU A 662 14.46 34.52 11.11
N THR A 663 13.20 34.71 10.71
CA THR A 663 12.61 34.04 9.54
C THR A 663 13.37 34.34 8.26
N LEU A 664 13.70 35.62 8.03
CA LEU A 664 14.51 36.05 6.88
C LEU A 664 15.88 35.36 6.91
N LEU A 665 16.59 35.40 8.03
CA LEU A 665 17.93 34.80 8.18
C LEU A 665 17.91 33.29 7.94
N LYS A 666 16.91 32.57 8.47
CA LYS A 666 16.70 31.14 8.19
C LYS A 666 16.42 30.90 6.70
N GLY A 667 15.59 31.73 6.07
CA GLY A 667 15.34 31.69 4.63
C GLY A 667 16.60 31.91 3.80
N VAL A 668 17.45 32.88 4.15
CA VAL A 668 18.75 33.10 3.48
C VAL A 668 19.61 31.85 3.51
N ILE A 669 19.70 31.20 4.67
CA ILE A 669 20.47 29.97 4.83
C ILE A 669 19.89 28.88 3.92
N VAL A 670 18.58 28.61 3.96
CA VAL A 670 17.98 27.59 3.08
C VAL A 670 18.21 27.89 1.60
N LEU A 671 18.09 29.16 1.18
CA LEU A 671 18.35 29.57 -0.20
C LEU A 671 19.81 29.32 -0.62
N GLU A 672 20.77 29.64 0.27
CA GLU A 672 22.19 29.36 0.07
C GLU A 672 22.46 27.86 -0.12
N GLU A 673 21.86 27.03 0.74
CA GLU A 673 22.02 25.58 0.71
C GLU A 673 21.37 24.95 -0.53
N PHE A 674 20.16 25.39 -0.87
CA PHE A 674 19.42 24.90 -2.04
C PHE A 674 20.13 25.20 -3.37
N CYS A 675 20.74 26.38 -3.51
CA CYS A 675 21.52 26.70 -4.72
C CYS A 675 22.75 25.78 -4.88
N LYS A 676 23.40 25.38 -3.78
CA LYS A 676 24.51 24.43 -3.81
C LYS A 676 24.04 23.03 -4.20
N GLU A 677 22.90 22.61 -3.67
CA GLU A 677 22.26 21.33 -3.97
C GLU A 677 21.86 21.24 -5.44
N LEU A 678 21.21 22.26 -6.00
CA LEU A 678 20.87 22.31 -7.44
C LEU A 678 22.12 22.28 -8.33
N ALA A 679 23.17 23.01 -7.96
CA ALA A 679 24.45 22.97 -8.66
C ALA A 679 25.07 21.56 -8.63
N ALA A 680 24.95 20.84 -7.51
CA ALA A 680 25.49 19.49 -7.35
C ALA A 680 24.67 18.47 -8.16
N ILE A 681 23.34 18.59 -8.18
CA ILE A 681 22.46 17.79 -9.03
C ILE A 681 22.78 18.03 -10.51
N ALA A 682 22.97 19.28 -10.93
CA ALA A 682 23.37 19.61 -12.29
C ALA A 682 24.73 18.97 -12.64
N PHE A 683 25.71 19.06 -11.75
CA PHE A 683 27.04 18.46 -11.90
C PHE A 683 26.99 16.94 -12.08
N VAL A 684 26.18 16.23 -11.30
CA VAL A 684 26.04 14.76 -11.40
C VAL A 684 25.35 14.34 -12.70
N LYS A 685 24.38 15.12 -13.18
CA LYS A 685 23.56 14.76 -14.35
C LYS A 685 24.21 15.11 -15.69
N LEU A 686 24.99 16.18 -15.74
CA LEU A 686 25.60 16.66 -16.98
C LEU A 686 26.86 15.84 -17.30
N PRO A 687 27.01 15.34 -18.53
CA PRO A 687 28.25 14.69 -18.94
C PRO A 687 29.39 15.70 -18.82
N GLN A 688 30.40 15.38 -18.02
CA GLN A 688 31.67 16.10 -18.06
C GLN A 688 32.30 15.78 -19.42
N ASP A 689 32.64 16.81 -20.20
CA ASP A 689 33.45 16.64 -21.39
C ASP A 689 34.70 15.86 -20.99
N GLN A 690 34.79 14.61 -21.45
CA GLN A 690 36.00 13.81 -21.29
C GLN A 690 37.02 14.37 -22.28
N ASP A 691 37.90 15.25 -21.78
CA ASP A 691 39.10 15.71 -22.48
C ASP A 691 39.99 14.55 -22.97
#